data_AF-A0ABC9XG09-F1
#
_entry.id   AF-A0ABC9XG09-F1
#
_cell.length_a   1.000
_cell.length_b   1.000
_cell.length_c   1.000
_cell.angle_alpha   90.00
_cell.angle_beta   90.00
_cell.angle_gamma   90.00
#
_symmetry.space_group_name_H-M   'P 1'
#
loop_
_entity.id
_entity.type
_entity.pdbx_description
1 polymer ?
#
loop_
_entity_poly.entity_id
_entity_poly.type
_entity_poly.pdbx_seq_one_letter_code
_entity_poly.pdbx_strand_id
1 'polypeptide(L)'
;MLCRKAIHLTADGRSLLCHMVFVAFLVDSYVDLQFIQQHPCTLSAQRLAAWRRFLACVGALKTFAEMPPLLLGLSFLLLVGWQVAAATSAGTYLCSSSPVNESAVCASVESVSQEMLLEIARGQASPCSLTFGQYACAQSAWLQVLQDDFLISLYSCLTPKPASAMDPEYSILFFAKHDAKKLVAALTVFSQRFSHVPLSFEWNMIFINGLWEKMLQVPDIDSPPVLSQWVHEGLQPFLVEPKVFACLHAKNVLCEAFQKIVTALNGIYSDLPVEEQRNLYTGIKHYLLQDGSNQKCYSAAVPGLNSTAWFENYLGSFLEHATVGDLQLFGDEPTLQKFARDPVNVEMISNLTLLRETAVYYTSLLTSGPGFPLLSLPDRFVCYLSPSAVSNLSSDDTLSLAQRISKNCPLNLTHRGVTGERAPSSLTTEELQVASSLVRKFEHFSPAVLCALGQTAVGLSISDIENGISDKDLEASIPVLGKVRGWNTEQSSTIINKLLSSGYQILDGQSLAKLGSLVTGLNSSTLQSLSPKVILEAIKLPEFVQQVMTLPSALKMTFVEKISSSVGHPADLVKYIPDALASYIPKSLLVFGEEKPNVQDLNSKTWTREQAAMFFNDVIKTEPDFSRLSRSVLQGFKCAAANEMEAERFQELAKVMKKKNVKLGEDQLSCLVKMVTLHGIPKDLDSYPKDLLLFLSPSDYAATGSCRQYFANIGKANLHVLQRESSQRKRLLLEALACLNIPGTQVNKENAEILGRLVCDLGGEYIRSSGGNLLKQLSQCESFLPDQEEAIRSVISSGNTTFGSPVAWSAFTLNELSGLIPVFDHSIFQKIPKNALILWLKNFAHDSRLSREQLATIVEEVLPTRHKRADGCSPDKRITEMVLNSDLMPIYYTPEELHACLKNVSLENHLSQILTYAFTSQQLAVLKRNLDETYPHGYPESLFPKLGSLISFITPEDISRWNITSADSLAALLKKQPPNKQASAIIKRYIGLGNALNATALNAIGTKYVCLLNETELNTIDSNTLKLVSLNPSACSQLTKEILYDKAKRAFSDQHYLPAYYELIEPYLGGAPGVDLRALSKDNMNMKLSTFVKLRRDSLMNLTLSEVQGLLGMNLGDLHKWQNESVIREWVQMQKQSELDKLHVGLTGGTQEGYINIVTPKFQSPSSASLGTAAMMLHLLPALLISFLMTSVLS
;
A
#
# COMPACT_ATOMS: atom_id res chain seq x y z
N MET A 1 20.09 -54.19 43.54
CA MET A 1 20.04 -55.65 43.31
C MET A 1 20.09 -55.86 41.80
N LEU A 2 21.26 -56.09 41.19
CA LEU A 2 21.90 -57.40 40.93
C LEU A 2 21.06 -58.35 40.06
N CYS A 3 21.41 -58.43 38.77
CA CYS A 3 21.70 -59.66 37.98
C CYS A 3 21.89 -59.26 36.50
N ARG A 4 23.11 -59.18 35.92
CA ARG A 4 23.92 -60.30 35.32
C ARG A 4 23.05 -61.23 34.47
N LYS A 5 23.26 -61.43 33.17
CA LYS A 5 24.42 -62.10 32.55
C LYS A 5 24.34 -62.01 31.01
N ALA A 6 25.50 -61.82 30.39
CA ALA A 6 25.79 -61.99 28.97
C ALA A 6 25.84 -63.47 28.56
N ILE A 7 25.71 -63.76 27.26
CA ILE A 7 26.52 -64.72 26.47
C ILE A 7 26.42 -64.36 24.97
N HIS A 8 27.51 -64.70 24.29
CA HIS A 8 28.10 -64.18 23.05
C HIS A 8 27.57 -64.73 21.71
N LEU A 9 27.74 -63.88 20.68
CA LEU A 9 28.22 -64.09 19.30
C LEU A 9 27.64 -65.24 18.44
N THR A 10 27.15 -64.89 17.25
CA THR A 10 27.93 -65.05 15.99
C THR A 10 27.29 -64.27 14.85
N ALA A 11 28.12 -63.91 13.87
CA ALA A 11 27.85 -62.98 12.79
C ALA A 11 27.01 -63.59 11.67
N ASP A 12 25.98 -62.88 11.21
CA ASP A 12 25.77 -62.47 9.81
C ASP A 12 24.39 -61.82 9.67
N GLY A 13 24.31 -60.68 8.96
CA GLY A 13 23.03 -60.16 8.45
C GLY A 13 22.67 -58.71 8.79
N ARG A 14 23.09 -57.81 7.90
CA ARG A 14 22.35 -56.63 7.36
C ARG A 14 21.66 -55.63 8.31
N SER A 15 22.15 -54.39 8.24
CA SER A 15 21.38 -53.17 7.92
C SER A 15 19.87 -53.18 8.21
N LEU A 16 19.47 -52.70 9.40
CA LEU A 16 18.25 -51.93 9.68
C LEU A 16 18.21 -51.61 11.19
N LEU A 17 18.38 -50.34 11.62
CA LEU A 17 17.86 -49.75 12.88
C LEU A 17 18.60 -48.43 13.24
N CYS A 18 18.25 -47.34 12.55
CA CYS A 18 18.53 -45.97 13.01
C CYS A 18 17.20 -45.18 13.04
N HIS A 19 16.19 -45.72 13.72
CA HIS A 19 14.86 -45.11 13.83
C HIS A 19 14.34 -44.93 15.27
N MET A 20 15.16 -45.09 16.33
CA MET A 20 14.67 -45.01 17.72
C MET A 20 15.66 -44.42 18.74
N VAL A 21 16.24 -43.24 18.48
CA VAL A 21 16.90 -42.44 19.57
C VAL A 21 16.61 -40.93 19.51
N PHE A 22 15.85 -40.42 18.54
CA PHE A 22 15.62 -38.96 18.41
C PHE A 22 14.34 -38.42 19.07
N VAL A 23 13.56 -39.25 19.76
CA VAL A 23 12.23 -38.86 20.33
C VAL A 23 12.28 -38.59 21.84
N ALA A 24 13.45 -38.64 22.49
CA ALA A 24 13.56 -38.48 23.95
C ALA A 24 14.25 -37.19 24.43
N PHE A 25 14.28 -36.12 23.64
CA PHE A 25 14.93 -34.86 24.04
C PHE A 25 14.13 -33.57 23.81
N LEU A 26 12.82 -33.66 23.54
CA LEU A 26 11.99 -32.50 23.20
C LEU A 26 10.61 -32.44 23.87
N VAL A 27 10.49 -32.82 25.15
CA VAL A 27 9.43 -32.29 26.04
C VAL A 27 9.97 -32.28 27.47
N ASP A 28 10.74 -31.25 27.82
CA ASP A 28 10.84 -30.74 29.20
C ASP A 28 11.68 -29.45 29.16
N SER A 29 11.02 -28.30 29.07
CA SER A 29 11.47 -26.97 29.57
C SER A 29 10.63 -25.83 28.98
N TYR A 30 9.38 -25.72 29.42
CA TYR A 30 8.55 -24.50 29.48
C TYR A 30 7.36 -24.95 30.35
N VAL A 31 7.38 -24.81 31.68
CA VAL A 31 7.24 -23.56 32.44
C VAL A 31 7.87 -23.78 33.83
N ASP A 32 8.85 -22.95 34.18
CA ASP A 32 8.89 -22.34 35.51
C ASP A 32 9.78 -21.10 35.47
N LEU A 33 9.12 -19.96 35.59
CA LEU A 33 9.72 -18.63 35.59
C LEU A 33 9.16 -17.94 36.82
N GLN A 34 9.87 -18.04 37.95
CA GLN A 34 9.98 -17.03 39.01
C GLN A 34 10.66 -17.64 40.23
N PHE A 35 11.96 -17.39 40.41
CA PHE A 35 12.53 -16.82 41.64
C PHE A 35 14.06 -16.61 41.51
N ILE A 36 14.51 -15.45 42.02
CA ILE A 36 15.90 -15.05 42.35
C ILE A 36 16.70 -14.28 41.27
N GLN A 37 16.58 -12.94 41.39
CA GLN A 37 17.64 -11.96 41.14
C GLN A 37 18.83 -12.16 42.11
N GLN A 38 20.01 -11.70 41.66
CA GLN A 38 21.22 -11.25 42.40
C GLN A 38 22.52 -12.06 42.12
N HIS A 39 23.51 -11.36 41.54
CA HIS A 39 24.91 -11.75 41.25
C HIS A 39 25.75 -12.05 42.53
N PRO A 40 27.04 -12.51 42.51
CA PRO A 40 27.97 -12.84 41.39
C PRO A 40 28.83 -14.15 41.53
N CYS A 41 29.58 -14.47 40.46
CA CYS A 41 30.90 -15.14 40.40
C CYS A 41 31.11 -16.68 40.52
N THR A 42 31.83 -17.18 39.49
CA THR A 42 32.81 -18.29 39.37
C THR A 42 32.37 -19.76 39.34
N LEU A 43 32.50 -20.41 38.17
CA LEU A 43 33.48 -21.46 37.80
C LEU A 43 33.20 -21.89 36.33
N SER A 44 34.02 -21.58 35.34
CA SER A 44 35.31 -22.17 34.91
C SER A 44 35.24 -23.55 34.20
N ALA A 45 35.87 -23.59 33.02
CA ALA A 45 36.55 -24.72 32.39
C ALA A 45 35.84 -26.08 32.28
N GLN A 46 34.87 -26.23 31.37
CA GLN A 46 34.58 -27.57 30.80
C GLN A 46 33.91 -27.62 29.42
N ARG A 47 33.43 -26.50 28.85
CA ARG A 47 32.78 -26.51 27.51
C ARG A 47 33.71 -26.23 26.31
N LEU A 48 34.99 -25.94 26.55
CA LEU A 48 36.00 -25.67 25.51
C LEU A 48 36.77 -26.92 25.02
N ALA A 49 36.53 -28.10 25.60
CA ALA A 49 37.24 -29.33 25.24
C ALA A 49 36.51 -30.19 24.17
N ALA A 50 35.21 -30.00 23.95
CA ALA A 50 34.44 -30.79 22.98
C ALA A 50 34.54 -30.25 21.55
N TRP A 51 34.75 -28.94 21.38
CA TRP A 51 34.78 -28.30 20.05
C TRP A 51 36.16 -28.37 19.35
N ARG A 52 37.23 -28.63 20.09
CA ARG A 52 38.60 -28.78 19.53
C ARG A 52 38.91 -30.17 18.96
N ARG A 53 38.08 -31.19 19.20
CA ARG A 53 38.32 -32.55 18.69
C ARG A 53 37.60 -32.88 17.38
N PHE A 54 36.58 -32.10 16.99
CA PHE A 54 35.85 -32.34 15.74
C PHE A 54 36.55 -31.69 14.52
N LEU A 55 37.31 -30.61 14.73
CA LEU A 55 38.03 -29.88 13.69
C LEU A 55 39.35 -30.53 13.25
N ALA A 56 39.73 -31.69 13.79
CA ALA A 56 40.97 -32.40 13.43
C ALA A 56 40.79 -33.48 12.35
N CYS A 57 39.59 -33.68 11.80
CA CYS A 57 39.30 -34.81 10.89
C CYS A 57 38.95 -34.45 9.44
N VAL A 58 38.96 -33.17 9.05
CA VAL A 58 38.53 -32.73 7.70
C VAL A 58 39.66 -32.05 6.89
N GLY A 59 40.91 -32.21 7.34
CA GLY A 59 42.06 -31.47 6.78
C GLY A 59 43.25 -32.33 6.39
N ALA A 60 43.07 -33.45 5.68
CA ALA A 60 44.18 -34.12 5.00
C ALA A 60 43.66 -35.19 4.03
N LEU A 61 43.75 -34.95 2.71
CA LEU A 61 44.15 -35.94 1.69
C LEU A 61 44.00 -35.34 0.29
N LYS A 62 45.14 -34.99 -0.31
CA LYS A 62 45.31 -34.76 -1.75
C LYS A 62 46.68 -35.33 -2.15
N THR A 63 46.73 -35.81 -3.40
CA THR A 63 47.86 -36.27 -4.25
C THR A 63 48.28 -37.75 -4.19
N PHE A 64 48.01 -38.49 -5.27
CA PHE A 64 49.02 -38.94 -6.26
C PHE A 64 48.34 -39.47 -7.55
N ALA A 65 49.03 -39.31 -8.68
CA ALA A 65 48.67 -39.74 -10.03
C ALA A 65 49.74 -40.71 -10.57
N GLU A 66 49.36 -41.72 -11.39
CA GLU A 66 50.11 -42.34 -12.52
C GLU A 66 49.36 -43.59 -13.11
N MET A 67 49.52 -43.84 -14.42
CA MET A 67 48.68 -44.55 -15.45
C MET A 67 49.09 -46.03 -15.75
N PRO A 68 48.69 -46.78 -16.84
CA PRO A 68 47.45 -46.97 -17.68
C PRO A 68 47.13 -48.52 -17.92
N PRO A 69 46.60 -49.02 -19.08
CA PRO A 69 45.18 -49.14 -19.49
C PRO A 69 44.72 -50.60 -19.84
N LEU A 70 43.40 -50.87 -19.87
CA LEU A 70 42.66 -51.66 -20.89
C LEU A 70 41.25 -52.06 -20.38
N LEU A 71 40.27 -52.01 -21.31
CA LEU A 71 38.83 -52.33 -21.21
C LEU A 71 37.99 -51.27 -20.44
N LEU A 72 37.42 -50.20 -21.01
CA LEU A 72 36.86 -49.93 -22.35
C LEU A 72 35.97 -51.05 -22.88
N GLY A 73 34.73 -51.07 -22.38
CA GLY A 73 33.63 -51.85 -22.94
C GLY A 73 32.82 -52.57 -21.88
N LEU A 74 31.93 -51.85 -21.17
CA LEU A 74 30.66 -52.35 -20.60
C LEU A 74 29.98 -51.38 -19.63
N SER A 75 30.59 -50.24 -19.31
CA SER A 75 29.96 -49.20 -18.47
C SER A 75 29.29 -48.06 -19.27
N PHE A 76 29.18 -48.18 -20.59
CA PHE A 76 28.62 -47.16 -21.49
C PHE A 76 27.15 -47.43 -21.91
N LEU A 77 26.47 -48.44 -21.35
CA LEU A 77 25.10 -48.81 -21.76
C LEU A 77 24.02 -48.77 -20.68
N LEU A 78 24.29 -48.24 -19.48
CA LEU A 78 23.27 -48.08 -18.42
C LEU A 78 23.22 -46.67 -17.82
N LEU A 79 23.69 -45.67 -18.57
CA LEU A 79 23.49 -44.23 -18.30
C LEU A 79 22.93 -43.48 -19.53
N VAL A 80 22.40 -44.23 -20.50
CA VAL A 80 21.58 -43.73 -21.61
C VAL A 80 20.20 -44.36 -21.46
N GLY A 81 19.41 -43.86 -20.53
CA GLY A 81 18.14 -44.48 -20.18
C GLY A 81 17.36 -43.77 -19.07
N TRP A 82 17.38 -42.44 -19.08
CA TRP A 82 16.36 -41.52 -18.53
C TRP A 82 16.88 -40.09 -18.56
N GLN A 83 17.11 -39.61 -19.78
CA GLN A 83 17.17 -38.18 -20.10
C GLN A 83 16.83 -37.97 -21.59
N VAL A 84 15.75 -38.61 -22.05
CA VAL A 84 15.02 -38.20 -23.27
C VAL A 84 13.55 -38.56 -23.06
N ALA A 85 12.85 -37.74 -22.28
CA ALA A 85 11.39 -37.58 -22.29
C ALA A 85 10.97 -36.52 -21.26
N ALA A 86 11.56 -35.32 -21.33
CA ALA A 86 11.03 -34.05 -20.79
C ALA A 86 12.08 -32.94 -20.99
N ALA A 87 12.50 -32.75 -22.24
CA ALA A 87 13.19 -31.55 -22.71
C ALA A 87 13.06 -31.48 -24.24
N THR A 88 11.83 -31.60 -24.74
CA THR A 88 11.44 -30.94 -25.98
C THR A 88 10.49 -29.82 -25.60
N SER A 89 11.03 -28.85 -24.84
CA SER A 89 10.46 -27.51 -24.81
C SER A 89 10.59 -26.95 -26.22
N ALA A 90 9.46 -26.53 -26.80
CA ALA A 90 9.44 -25.72 -28.01
C ALA A 90 10.45 -24.56 -27.90
N GLY A 91 11.46 -24.50 -28.77
CA GLY A 91 12.48 -23.45 -28.68
C GLY A 91 13.63 -23.47 -29.69
N THR A 92 13.77 -24.49 -30.55
CA THR A 92 14.90 -24.56 -31.50
C THR A 92 14.67 -23.91 -32.88
N TYR A 93 13.55 -23.21 -33.10
CA TYR A 93 13.21 -22.62 -34.41
C TYR A 93 13.34 -21.08 -34.48
N LEU A 94 13.91 -20.42 -33.46
CA LEU A 94 13.71 -18.98 -33.32
C LEU A 94 14.53 -18.12 -34.30
N CYS A 95 15.73 -18.54 -34.72
CA CYS A 95 16.58 -17.75 -35.63
C CYS A 95 17.43 -18.66 -36.56
N SER A 96 16.83 -19.25 -37.60
CA SER A 96 17.55 -20.15 -38.54
C SER A 96 18.57 -19.39 -39.40
N SER A 97 19.73 -20.01 -39.67
CA SER A 97 20.81 -19.44 -40.49
C SER A 97 20.55 -19.54 -42.00
N SER A 98 20.77 -18.43 -42.72
CA SER A 98 20.88 -18.37 -44.18
C SER A 98 22.33 -18.74 -44.61
N PRO A 99 22.57 -19.33 -45.80
CA PRO A 99 21.61 -19.62 -46.87
C PRO A 99 20.87 -20.96 -46.70
N VAL A 100 19.59 -20.96 -47.08
CA VAL A 100 18.75 -22.17 -47.14
C VAL A 100 18.92 -22.84 -48.50
N ASN A 101 19.11 -24.16 -48.53
CA ASN A 101 19.22 -24.91 -49.78
C ASN A 101 17.83 -25.15 -50.39
N GLU A 102 17.47 -24.35 -51.41
CA GLU A 102 16.18 -24.41 -52.10
C GLU A 102 15.84 -25.83 -52.59
N SER A 103 16.81 -26.55 -53.15
CA SER A 103 16.57 -27.92 -53.66
C SER A 103 16.25 -28.92 -52.55
N ALA A 104 16.77 -28.71 -51.35
CA ALA A 104 16.50 -29.56 -50.19
C ALA A 104 15.14 -29.24 -49.55
N VAL A 105 14.84 -27.94 -49.42
CA VAL A 105 13.59 -27.46 -48.78
C VAL A 105 12.37 -27.69 -49.66
N CYS A 106 12.53 -27.57 -50.98
CA CYS A 106 11.44 -27.77 -51.93
C CYS A 106 11.27 -29.21 -52.41
N ALA A 107 12.09 -30.16 -51.93
CA ALA A 107 12.07 -31.55 -52.39
C ALA A 107 10.73 -32.27 -52.09
N SER A 108 10.05 -31.89 -51.02
CA SER A 108 8.77 -32.48 -50.57
C SER A 108 7.54 -31.60 -50.88
N VAL A 109 7.72 -30.49 -51.59
CA VAL A 109 6.67 -29.52 -51.89
C VAL A 109 6.12 -29.74 -53.31
N GLU A 110 4.80 -29.87 -53.44
CA GLU A 110 4.17 -30.00 -54.76
C GLU A 110 4.40 -28.76 -55.63
N SER A 111 4.81 -28.97 -56.89
CA SER A 111 5.08 -27.89 -57.83
C SER A 111 3.81 -27.11 -58.21
N VAL A 112 3.89 -25.77 -58.18
CA VAL A 112 2.78 -24.88 -58.56
C VAL A 112 2.92 -24.48 -60.04
N SER A 113 1.80 -24.42 -60.77
CA SER A 113 1.78 -23.91 -62.15
C SER A 113 1.79 -22.37 -62.21
N GLN A 114 2.36 -21.82 -63.28
CA GLN A 114 2.38 -20.37 -63.50
C GLN A 114 0.96 -19.79 -63.61
N GLU A 115 0.05 -20.51 -64.24
CA GLU A 115 -1.36 -20.12 -64.41
C GLU A 115 -2.06 -19.92 -63.07
N MET A 116 -1.83 -20.81 -62.10
CA MET A 116 -2.44 -20.72 -60.76
C MET A 116 -2.02 -19.45 -60.02
N LEU A 117 -0.73 -19.08 -60.08
CA LEU A 117 -0.22 -17.84 -59.47
C LEU A 117 -0.75 -16.59 -60.19
N LEU A 118 -0.93 -16.65 -61.51
CA LEU A 118 -1.52 -15.56 -62.29
C LEU A 118 -3.00 -15.36 -61.97
N GLU A 119 -3.77 -16.43 -61.75
CA GLU A 119 -5.17 -16.34 -61.31
C GLU A 119 -5.27 -15.72 -59.91
N ILE A 120 -4.39 -16.09 -58.98
CA ILE A 120 -4.32 -15.47 -57.65
C ILE A 120 -3.94 -13.98 -57.76
N ALA A 121 -2.93 -13.62 -58.55
CA ALA A 121 -2.50 -12.24 -58.74
C ALA A 121 -3.58 -11.33 -59.36
N ARG A 122 -4.50 -11.91 -60.16
CA ARG A 122 -5.64 -11.21 -60.77
C ARG A 122 -6.90 -11.21 -59.88
N GLY A 123 -6.85 -11.82 -58.70
CA GLY A 123 -8.00 -11.99 -57.80
C GLY A 123 -9.05 -12.99 -58.30
N GLN A 124 -8.70 -13.84 -59.28
CA GLN A 124 -9.58 -14.85 -59.86
C GLN A 124 -9.59 -16.16 -59.06
N ALA A 125 -8.56 -16.40 -58.24
CA ALA A 125 -8.45 -17.53 -57.31
C ALA A 125 -8.06 -17.05 -55.90
N SER A 126 -8.47 -17.79 -54.85
CA SER A 126 -8.15 -17.44 -53.47
C SER A 126 -6.65 -17.65 -53.18
N PRO A 127 -5.96 -16.69 -52.54
CA PRO A 127 -4.59 -16.86 -52.07
C PRO A 127 -4.42 -18.04 -51.10
N CYS A 128 -5.52 -18.47 -50.46
CA CYS A 128 -5.52 -19.58 -49.50
C CYS A 128 -5.48 -20.96 -50.17
N SER A 129 -5.62 -21.03 -51.50
CA SER A 129 -5.57 -22.26 -52.28
C SER A 129 -4.17 -22.88 -52.37
N LEU A 130 -3.13 -22.14 -51.99
CA LEU A 130 -1.75 -22.61 -51.92
C LEU A 130 -1.24 -22.62 -50.48
N THR A 131 -0.33 -23.55 -50.18
CA THR A 131 0.40 -23.59 -48.91
C THR A 131 1.56 -22.59 -48.90
N PHE A 132 2.06 -22.22 -47.72
CA PHE A 132 3.20 -21.31 -47.62
C PHE A 132 4.47 -21.88 -48.26
N GLY A 133 4.71 -23.19 -48.11
CA GLY A 133 5.82 -23.88 -48.81
C GLY A 133 5.69 -23.83 -50.33
N GLN A 134 4.47 -23.95 -50.87
CA GLN A 134 4.21 -23.81 -52.31
C GLN A 134 4.51 -22.40 -52.83
N TYR A 135 4.22 -21.35 -52.05
CA TYR A 135 4.65 -19.98 -52.37
C TYR A 135 6.17 -19.83 -52.30
N ALA A 136 6.81 -20.36 -51.25
CA ALA A 136 8.26 -20.28 -51.07
C ALA A 136 9.05 -21.01 -52.18
N CYS A 137 8.50 -22.12 -52.69
CA CYS A 137 9.11 -22.97 -53.71
C CYS A 137 8.72 -22.60 -55.15
N ALA A 138 7.89 -21.57 -55.34
CA ALA A 138 7.58 -21.05 -56.67
C ALA A 138 8.80 -20.39 -57.35
N GLN A 139 8.79 -20.32 -58.68
CA GLN A 139 9.84 -19.60 -59.41
C GLN A 139 9.78 -18.10 -59.10
N SER A 140 10.94 -17.48 -58.90
CA SER A 140 11.07 -16.05 -58.52
C SER A 140 10.36 -15.12 -59.50
N ALA A 141 10.42 -15.41 -60.81
CA ALA A 141 9.77 -14.62 -61.85
C ALA A 141 8.23 -14.55 -61.69
N TRP A 142 7.60 -15.55 -61.09
CA TRP A 142 6.15 -15.61 -60.93
C TRP A 142 5.67 -14.82 -59.70
N LEU A 143 6.50 -14.75 -58.65
CA LEU A 143 6.20 -13.98 -57.43
C LEU A 143 6.19 -12.46 -57.69
N GLN A 144 6.92 -12.00 -58.72
CA GLN A 144 6.94 -10.60 -59.13
C GLN A 144 5.62 -10.12 -59.77
N VAL A 145 4.61 -10.98 -59.95
CA VAL A 145 3.29 -10.59 -60.49
C VAL A 145 2.26 -10.29 -59.39
N LEU A 146 2.55 -10.63 -58.13
CA LEU A 146 1.64 -10.42 -56.99
C LEU A 146 1.41 -8.92 -56.69
N GLN A 147 0.21 -8.54 -56.22
CA GLN A 147 -0.11 -7.15 -55.89
C GLN A 147 0.51 -6.71 -54.55
N ASP A 148 0.58 -5.40 -54.30
CA ASP A 148 1.21 -4.85 -53.09
C ASP A 148 0.45 -5.24 -51.81
N ASP A 149 -0.85 -5.52 -51.86
CA ASP A 149 -1.64 -5.97 -50.72
C ASP A 149 -1.54 -7.49 -50.43
N PHE A 150 -0.77 -8.24 -51.22
CA PHE A 150 -0.72 -9.70 -51.16
C PHE A 150 -0.36 -10.24 -49.77
N LEU A 151 0.53 -9.58 -49.02
CA LEU A 151 0.90 -9.99 -47.66
C LEU A 151 -0.28 -9.95 -46.69
N ILE A 152 -1.22 -9.02 -46.87
CA ILE A 152 -2.45 -8.93 -46.08
C ILE A 152 -3.33 -10.16 -46.37
N SER A 153 -3.51 -10.48 -47.64
CA SER A 153 -4.32 -11.64 -48.05
C SER A 153 -3.69 -12.94 -47.59
N LEU A 154 -2.38 -13.10 -47.73
CA LEU A 154 -1.62 -14.26 -47.27
C LEU A 154 -1.73 -14.45 -45.74
N TYR A 155 -1.59 -13.36 -44.97
CA TYR A 155 -1.75 -13.39 -43.53
C TYR A 155 -3.15 -13.87 -43.11
N SER A 156 -4.21 -13.41 -43.78
CA SER A 156 -5.58 -13.85 -43.50
C SER A 156 -5.83 -15.34 -43.76
N CYS A 157 -5.10 -15.94 -44.71
CA CYS A 157 -5.21 -17.35 -45.07
C CYS A 157 -4.54 -18.30 -44.08
N LEU A 158 -3.54 -17.79 -43.36
CA LEU A 158 -2.61 -18.62 -42.62
C LEU A 158 -2.76 -18.40 -41.09
N THR A 159 -3.43 -17.34 -40.65
CA THR A 159 -3.83 -17.09 -39.24
C THR A 159 -4.69 -18.17 -38.56
N PRO A 160 -5.64 -18.88 -39.22
CA PRO A 160 -6.45 -19.90 -38.56
C PRO A 160 -5.78 -21.29 -38.43
N LYS A 161 -4.53 -21.47 -38.89
CA LYS A 161 -3.84 -22.78 -38.93
C LYS A 161 -2.83 -22.95 -37.78
N PRO A 162 -2.65 -24.17 -37.23
CA PRO A 162 -1.70 -24.41 -36.13
C PRO A 162 -0.24 -24.16 -36.54
N ALA A 163 0.57 -23.70 -35.59
CA ALA A 163 1.97 -23.27 -35.78
C ALA A 163 2.90 -24.33 -36.41
N SER A 164 2.56 -25.62 -36.35
CA SER A 164 3.31 -26.71 -36.98
C SER A 164 3.25 -26.73 -38.51
N ALA A 165 2.44 -25.87 -39.13
CA ALA A 165 2.27 -25.80 -40.59
C ALA A 165 3.23 -24.83 -41.30
N MET A 166 4.10 -24.12 -40.56
CA MET A 166 4.98 -23.09 -41.14
C MET A 166 6.42 -23.26 -40.68
N ASP A 167 7.31 -23.48 -41.65
CA ASP A 167 8.74 -23.65 -41.46
C ASP A 167 9.48 -22.30 -41.67
N PRO A 168 10.36 -21.85 -40.75
CA PRO A 168 11.22 -20.69 -40.95
C PRO A 168 12.04 -20.74 -42.25
N GLU A 169 12.41 -21.92 -42.73
CA GLU A 169 13.16 -22.10 -43.98
C GLU A 169 12.35 -21.68 -45.21
N TYR A 170 11.02 -21.89 -45.22
CA TYR A 170 10.14 -21.40 -46.26
C TYR A 170 10.05 -19.87 -46.26
N SER A 171 10.05 -19.24 -45.08
CA SER A 171 10.03 -17.78 -44.97
C SER A 171 11.29 -17.15 -45.58
N ILE A 172 12.46 -17.69 -45.25
CA ILE A 172 13.74 -17.22 -45.79
C ILE A 172 13.76 -17.33 -47.32
N LEU A 173 13.35 -18.48 -47.87
CA LEU A 173 13.27 -18.69 -49.32
C LEU A 173 12.24 -17.76 -50.01
N PHE A 174 11.07 -17.59 -49.40
CA PHE A 174 10.00 -16.76 -49.94
C PHE A 174 10.42 -15.30 -50.07
N PHE A 175 10.98 -14.70 -49.01
CA PHE A 175 11.37 -13.29 -49.02
C PHE A 175 12.67 -13.05 -49.82
N ALA A 176 13.59 -14.01 -49.86
CA ALA A 176 14.81 -13.91 -50.67
C ALA A 176 14.49 -13.67 -52.17
N LYS A 177 13.44 -14.32 -52.69
CA LYS A 177 13.02 -14.27 -54.10
C LYS A 177 12.31 -12.99 -54.54
N HIS A 178 11.92 -12.11 -53.61
CA HIS A 178 11.22 -10.85 -53.92
C HIS A 178 12.19 -9.73 -54.30
N ASP A 179 11.75 -8.76 -55.12
CA ASP A 179 12.49 -7.52 -55.32
C ASP A 179 12.37 -6.65 -54.06
N ALA A 180 13.48 -6.01 -53.65
CA ALA A 180 13.51 -5.24 -52.41
C ALA A 180 12.53 -4.06 -52.41
N LYS A 181 12.41 -3.31 -53.52
CA LYS A 181 11.51 -2.15 -53.61
C LYS A 181 10.06 -2.59 -53.59
N LYS A 182 9.74 -3.67 -54.30
CA LYS A 182 8.40 -4.24 -54.32
C LYS A 182 7.99 -4.81 -52.96
N LEU A 183 8.92 -5.47 -52.27
CA LEU A 183 8.68 -6.01 -50.93
C LEU A 183 8.43 -4.90 -49.91
N VAL A 184 9.19 -3.79 -49.96
CA VAL A 184 8.94 -2.61 -49.12
C VAL A 184 7.54 -2.05 -49.37
N ALA A 185 7.13 -1.85 -50.63
CA ALA A 185 5.79 -1.36 -50.94
C ALA A 185 4.69 -2.27 -50.35
N ALA A 186 4.87 -3.59 -50.46
CA ALA A 186 3.93 -4.53 -49.87
C ALA A 186 3.92 -4.53 -48.33
N LEU A 187 5.10 -4.36 -47.71
CA LEU A 187 5.22 -4.22 -46.26
C LEU A 187 4.63 -2.91 -45.76
N THR A 188 4.72 -1.82 -46.52
CA THR A 188 4.11 -0.53 -46.19
C THR A 188 2.58 -0.65 -46.12
N VAL A 189 1.98 -1.29 -47.12
CA VAL A 189 0.53 -1.55 -47.14
C VAL A 189 0.12 -2.49 -45.99
N PHE A 190 0.93 -3.50 -45.70
CA PHE A 190 0.72 -4.39 -44.56
C PHE A 190 0.80 -3.64 -43.21
N SER A 191 1.84 -2.83 -43.01
CA SER A 191 2.06 -2.06 -41.79
C SER A 191 0.91 -1.09 -41.51
N GLN A 192 0.43 -0.38 -42.53
CA GLN A 192 -0.75 0.49 -42.40
C GLN A 192 -2.02 -0.24 -41.91
N ARG A 193 -2.15 -1.55 -42.19
CA ARG A 193 -3.28 -2.35 -41.75
C ARG A 193 -3.11 -2.90 -40.33
N PHE A 194 -1.89 -3.21 -39.92
CA PHE A 194 -1.58 -3.96 -38.69
C PHE A 194 -0.81 -3.18 -37.63
N SER A 195 -0.51 -1.89 -37.84
CA SER A 195 0.22 -1.02 -36.91
C SER A 195 -0.37 -0.93 -35.49
N HIS A 196 -1.64 -1.31 -35.29
CA HIS A 196 -2.32 -1.30 -34.00
C HIS A 196 -3.04 -2.61 -33.65
N VAL A 197 -2.73 -3.69 -34.37
CA VAL A 197 -3.31 -5.01 -34.15
C VAL A 197 -2.17 -5.98 -33.85
N PRO A 198 -2.11 -6.60 -32.65
CA PRO A 198 -1.03 -7.53 -32.33
C PRO A 198 -1.08 -8.73 -33.28
N LEU A 199 0.00 -8.91 -34.03
CA LEU A 199 0.22 -10.11 -34.81
C LEU A 199 0.38 -11.30 -33.84
N SER A 200 0.01 -12.51 -34.28
CA SER A 200 0.31 -13.71 -33.49
C SER A 200 1.83 -13.82 -33.29
N PHE A 201 2.25 -14.30 -32.12
CA PHE A 201 3.67 -14.47 -31.78
C PHE A 201 4.40 -15.34 -32.81
N GLU A 202 3.76 -16.43 -33.22
CA GLU A 202 4.29 -17.39 -34.19
C GLU A 202 4.41 -16.78 -35.59
N TRP A 203 3.42 -15.99 -36.01
CA TRP A 203 3.45 -15.24 -37.26
C TRP A 203 4.57 -14.23 -37.34
N ASN A 204 4.71 -13.45 -36.27
CA ASN A 204 5.70 -12.41 -36.16
C ASN A 204 7.11 -13.01 -36.29
N MET A 205 7.39 -14.09 -35.54
CA MET A 205 8.70 -14.75 -35.55
C MET A 205 9.06 -15.46 -36.86
N ILE A 206 8.10 -16.02 -37.60
CA ILE A 206 8.40 -16.73 -38.86
C ILE A 206 8.70 -15.74 -39.98
N PHE A 207 7.88 -14.70 -40.14
CA PHE A 207 8.06 -13.72 -41.21
C PHE A 207 9.29 -12.85 -40.99
N ILE A 208 9.54 -12.44 -39.74
CA ILE A 208 10.71 -11.63 -39.44
C ILE A 208 12.02 -12.35 -39.79
N ASN A 209 12.09 -13.67 -39.65
CA ASN A 209 13.29 -14.44 -40.02
C ASN A 209 13.68 -14.28 -41.49
N GLY A 210 12.71 -14.34 -42.42
CA GLY A 210 13.00 -14.16 -43.85
C GLY A 210 13.06 -12.68 -44.28
N LEU A 211 12.23 -11.82 -43.68
CA LEU A 211 12.25 -10.38 -43.92
C LEU A 211 13.58 -9.74 -43.48
N TRP A 212 14.10 -10.18 -42.33
CA TRP A 212 15.37 -9.70 -41.81
C TRP A 212 16.54 -10.07 -42.73
N GLU A 213 16.59 -11.33 -43.17
CA GLU A 213 17.59 -11.80 -44.15
C GLU A 213 17.53 -11.02 -45.45
N LYS A 214 16.31 -10.71 -45.94
CA LYS A 214 16.15 -9.92 -47.15
C LYS A 214 16.59 -8.47 -46.95
N MET A 215 16.24 -7.85 -45.83
CA MET A 215 16.64 -6.49 -45.49
C MET A 215 18.17 -6.34 -45.46
N LEU A 216 18.89 -7.30 -44.86
CA LEU A 216 20.36 -7.30 -44.81
C LEU A 216 21.03 -7.42 -46.19
N GLN A 217 20.32 -7.91 -47.21
CA GLN A 217 20.82 -8.04 -48.59
C GLN A 217 20.54 -6.79 -49.45
N VAL A 218 19.84 -5.79 -48.91
CA VAL A 218 19.51 -4.56 -49.64
C VAL A 218 20.75 -3.66 -49.77
N PRO A 219 21.13 -3.24 -51.00
CA PRO A 219 22.20 -2.28 -51.19
C PRO A 219 21.90 -0.97 -50.46
N ASP A 220 22.91 -0.38 -49.82
CA ASP A 220 22.78 0.86 -49.05
C ASP A 220 21.76 0.80 -47.90
N ILE A 221 21.43 -0.39 -47.37
CA ILE A 221 20.57 -0.54 -46.18
C ILE A 221 21.12 0.23 -44.97
N ASP A 222 22.43 0.43 -44.94
CA ASP A 222 23.16 1.24 -43.97
C ASP A 222 22.91 2.75 -44.07
N SER A 223 22.25 3.22 -45.13
CA SER A 223 21.91 4.63 -45.31
C SER A 223 20.64 4.98 -44.53
N PRO A 224 20.60 6.10 -43.77
CA PRO A 224 19.44 6.47 -42.97
C PRO A 224 18.10 6.51 -43.71
N PRO A 225 18.01 7.00 -44.97
CA PRO A 225 16.74 7.02 -45.71
C PRO A 225 16.22 5.62 -46.03
N VAL A 226 17.09 4.70 -46.42
CA VAL A 226 16.70 3.33 -46.79
C VAL A 226 16.35 2.53 -45.54
N LEU A 227 17.15 2.62 -44.48
CA LEU A 227 16.86 1.95 -43.21
C LEU A 227 15.56 2.45 -42.57
N SER A 228 15.36 3.77 -42.57
CA SER A 228 14.13 4.39 -42.05
C SER A 228 12.91 3.90 -42.81
N GLN A 229 12.96 3.82 -44.14
CA GLN A 229 11.86 3.31 -44.94
C GLN A 229 11.51 1.85 -44.58
N TRP A 230 12.51 0.98 -44.41
CA TRP A 230 12.27 -0.42 -44.03
C TRP A 230 11.75 -0.58 -42.59
N VAL A 231 12.33 0.16 -41.63
CA VAL A 231 12.00 0.04 -40.20
C VAL A 231 10.68 0.74 -39.87
N HIS A 232 10.46 1.95 -40.38
CA HIS A 232 9.26 2.76 -40.11
C HIS A 232 8.06 2.32 -40.95
N GLU A 233 8.23 2.22 -42.28
CA GLU A 233 7.08 1.93 -43.15
C GLU A 233 6.77 0.44 -43.21
N GLY A 234 7.78 -0.44 -43.17
CA GLY A 234 7.58 -1.87 -43.43
C GLY A 234 7.54 -2.80 -42.21
N LEU A 235 8.51 -2.66 -41.28
CA LEU A 235 8.76 -3.66 -40.23
C LEU A 235 8.16 -3.31 -38.86
N GLN A 236 7.60 -2.13 -38.67
CA GLN A 236 7.05 -1.67 -37.39
C GLN A 236 6.17 -2.72 -36.67
N PRO A 237 5.18 -3.39 -37.30
CA PRO A 237 4.31 -4.34 -36.61
C PRO A 237 5.03 -5.58 -36.09
N PHE A 238 6.21 -5.90 -36.64
CA PHE A 238 7.00 -7.06 -36.27
C PHE A 238 7.96 -6.74 -35.12
N LEU A 239 8.53 -5.53 -35.11
CA LEU A 239 9.56 -5.09 -34.16
C LEU A 239 9.06 -4.93 -32.72
N VAL A 240 7.74 -4.86 -32.52
CA VAL A 240 7.09 -4.77 -31.20
C VAL A 240 7.29 -6.03 -30.35
N GLU A 241 7.68 -7.17 -30.92
CA GLU A 241 7.97 -8.39 -30.16
C GLU A 241 9.44 -8.40 -29.68
N PRO A 242 9.72 -8.32 -28.36
CA PRO A 242 11.09 -8.19 -27.85
C PRO A 242 12.02 -9.33 -28.25
N LYS A 243 11.47 -10.54 -28.49
CA LYS A 243 12.25 -11.73 -28.87
C LYS A 243 12.85 -11.64 -30.27
N VAL A 244 12.39 -10.73 -31.13
CA VAL A 244 13.00 -10.46 -32.44
C VAL A 244 14.46 -10.02 -32.30
N PHE A 245 14.79 -9.27 -31.25
CA PHE A 245 16.16 -8.80 -30.99
C PHE A 245 17.12 -9.94 -30.60
N ALA A 246 16.61 -11.12 -30.21
CA ALA A 246 17.44 -12.31 -30.04
C ALA A 246 18.04 -12.81 -31.37
N CYS A 247 17.37 -12.54 -32.50
CA CYS A 247 17.91 -12.90 -33.82
C CYS A 247 19.04 -11.99 -34.28
N LEU A 248 19.05 -10.71 -33.89
CA LEU A 248 20.21 -9.83 -34.12
C LEU A 248 21.47 -10.41 -33.51
N HIS A 249 21.34 -10.96 -32.30
CA HIS A 249 22.45 -11.59 -31.60
C HIS A 249 22.87 -12.91 -32.28
N ALA A 250 21.92 -13.80 -32.58
CA ALA A 250 22.20 -15.08 -33.25
C ALA A 250 22.92 -14.91 -34.62
N LYS A 251 22.79 -13.73 -35.22
CA LYS A 251 23.39 -13.35 -36.51
C LYS A 251 24.70 -12.57 -36.39
N ASN A 252 25.24 -12.38 -35.18
CA ASN A 252 26.46 -11.61 -34.92
C ASN A 252 26.45 -10.21 -35.55
N VAL A 253 25.32 -9.50 -35.45
CA VAL A 253 25.23 -8.10 -35.92
C VAL A 253 26.32 -7.26 -35.20
N LEU A 254 27.03 -6.43 -35.96
CA LEU A 254 28.08 -5.57 -35.42
C LEU A 254 27.48 -4.34 -34.72
N CYS A 255 28.18 -3.80 -33.74
CA CYS A 255 27.73 -2.65 -32.95
C CYS A 255 27.41 -1.41 -33.79
N GLU A 256 28.20 -1.13 -34.83
CA GLU A 256 27.96 -0.02 -35.76
C GLU A 256 26.64 -0.17 -36.53
N ALA A 257 26.31 -1.41 -36.94
CA ALA A 257 25.03 -1.70 -37.61
C ALA A 257 23.86 -1.60 -36.61
N PHE A 258 24.06 -2.08 -35.38
CA PHE A 258 23.05 -1.96 -34.33
C PHE A 258 22.76 -0.51 -33.94
N GLN A 259 23.78 0.35 -33.86
CA GLN A 259 23.62 1.78 -33.62
C GLN A 259 22.67 2.42 -34.65
N LYS A 260 22.84 2.11 -35.95
CA LYS A 260 21.96 2.63 -37.01
C LYS A 260 20.51 2.18 -36.84
N ILE A 261 20.30 0.93 -36.42
CA ILE A 261 18.95 0.40 -36.10
C ILE A 261 18.33 1.20 -34.95
N VAL A 262 19.06 1.42 -33.86
CA VAL A 262 18.57 2.21 -32.72
C VAL A 262 18.28 3.65 -33.14
N THR A 263 19.13 4.27 -33.97
CA THR A 263 18.87 5.62 -34.49
C THR A 263 17.56 5.69 -35.30
N ALA A 264 17.31 4.71 -36.16
CA ALA A 264 16.05 4.63 -36.92
C ALA A 264 14.83 4.45 -36.00
N LEU A 265 14.93 3.57 -34.99
CA LEU A 265 13.88 3.35 -33.99
C LEU A 265 13.64 4.59 -33.12
N ASN A 266 14.69 5.34 -32.80
CA ASN A 266 14.60 6.56 -32.01
C ASN A 266 13.82 7.65 -32.76
N GLY A 267 13.96 7.72 -34.08
CA GLY A 267 13.25 8.68 -34.94
C GLY A 267 11.72 8.53 -34.92
N ILE A 268 11.21 7.34 -34.55
CA ILE A 268 9.77 7.03 -34.52
C ILE A 268 9.22 6.97 -33.09
N TYR A 269 10.06 7.18 -32.07
CA TYR A 269 9.72 6.98 -30.66
C TYR A 269 8.43 7.69 -30.23
N SER A 270 8.26 8.94 -30.66
CA SER A 270 7.10 9.77 -30.30
C SER A 270 5.77 9.30 -30.93
N ASP A 271 5.84 8.52 -32.01
CA ASP A 271 4.66 8.01 -32.72
C ASP A 271 4.20 6.64 -32.18
N LEU A 272 5.00 6.01 -31.32
CA LEU A 272 4.74 4.68 -30.77
C LEU A 272 3.87 4.72 -29.50
N PRO A 273 2.91 3.80 -29.33
CA PRO A 273 2.24 3.57 -28.05
C PRO A 273 3.21 3.19 -26.93
N VAL A 274 2.87 3.56 -25.69
CA VAL A 274 3.73 3.34 -24.50
C VAL A 274 4.13 1.87 -24.29
N GLU A 275 3.23 0.91 -24.59
CA GLU A 275 3.56 -0.51 -24.49
C GLU A 275 4.60 -0.95 -25.54
N GLU A 276 4.51 -0.42 -26.76
CA GLU A 276 5.47 -0.72 -27.83
C GLU A 276 6.85 -0.12 -27.54
N GLN A 277 6.89 1.12 -27.01
CA GLN A 277 8.14 1.73 -26.54
C GLN A 277 8.84 0.86 -25.49
N ARG A 278 8.07 0.31 -24.53
CA ARG A 278 8.61 -0.57 -23.47
C ARG A 278 9.08 -1.91 -24.04
N ASN A 279 8.37 -2.48 -25.01
CA ASN A 279 8.78 -3.73 -25.66
C ASN A 279 10.07 -3.56 -26.47
N LEU A 280 10.19 -2.48 -27.24
CA LEU A 280 11.41 -2.15 -27.98
C LEU A 280 12.59 -1.91 -27.05
N TYR A 281 12.40 -1.16 -25.96
CA TYR A 281 13.41 -1.02 -24.91
C TYR A 281 13.87 -2.38 -24.38
N THR A 282 12.93 -3.30 -24.12
CA THR A 282 13.25 -4.66 -23.66
C THR A 282 14.09 -5.44 -24.67
N GLY A 283 13.79 -5.30 -25.97
CA GLY A 283 14.57 -5.89 -27.06
C GLY A 283 15.99 -5.31 -27.17
N ILE A 284 16.12 -3.98 -27.15
CA ILE A 284 17.41 -3.26 -27.16
C ILE A 284 18.27 -3.71 -25.97
N LYS A 285 17.70 -3.71 -24.77
CA LYS A 285 18.35 -4.19 -23.54
C LYS A 285 18.84 -5.63 -23.69
N HIS A 286 18.02 -6.51 -24.27
CA HIS A 286 18.38 -7.91 -24.45
C HIS A 286 19.63 -8.07 -25.32
N TYR A 287 19.70 -7.36 -26.46
CA TYR A 287 20.86 -7.39 -27.35
C TYR A 287 22.15 -6.93 -26.66
N LEU A 288 22.05 -5.89 -25.83
CA LEU A 288 23.19 -5.30 -25.13
C LEU A 288 23.74 -6.17 -23.98
N LEU A 289 22.97 -7.14 -23.45
CA LEU A 289 23.32 -7.90 -22.23
C LEU A 289 23.70 -9.38 -22.45
N GLN A 290 23.44 -9.98 -23.61
CA GLN A 290 23.42 -11.44 -23.76
C GLN A 290 24.78 -12.18 -23.66
N ASP A 291 25.93 -11.51 -23.71
CA ASP A 291 27.26 -12.16 -23.70
C ASP A 291 27.97 -12.18 -22.33
N GLY A 292 27.29 -11.77 -21.25
CA GLY A 292 27.90 -11.66 -19.92
C GLY A 292 28.99 -10.59 -19.81
N SER A 293 29.20 -9.80 -20.86
CA SER A 293 30.04 -8.61 -20.86
C SER A 293 29.20 -7.41 -20.41
N ASN A 294 29.61 -6.76 -19.32
CA ASN A 294 28.93 -5.59 -18.76
C ASN A 294 29.05 -4.34 -19.64
N GLN A 295 29.61 -4.40 -20.87
CA GLN A 295 29.89 -3.24 -21.74
C GLN A 295 29.91 -3.64 -23.24
N LYS A 296 28.85 -4.28 -23.75
CA LYS A 296 28.76 -4.58 -25.19
C LYS A 296 28.71 -3.27 -25.99
N CYS A 297 29.44 -3.22 -27.10
CA CYS A 297 29.51 -2.06 -27.98
C CYS A 297 30.23 -0.81 -27.43
N TYR A 298 31.09 -0.98 -26.41
CA TYR A 298 32.04 0.04 -25.99
C TYR A 298 33.41 -0.57 -25.69
N SER A 299 34.46 0.04 -26.24
CA SER A 299 35.85 -0.26 -25.88
C SER A 299 36.74 0.93 -26.18
N ALA A 300 37.37 1.48 -25.14
CA ALA A 300 38.30 2.59 -25.27
C ALA A 300 39.53 2.25 -26.15
N ALA A 301 39.84 0.96 -26.32
CA ALA A 301 40.98 0.48 -27.10
C ALA A 301 40.65 0.22 -28.59
N VAL A 302 39.38 0.17 -28.96
CA VAL A 302 38.93 -0.19 -30.31
C VAL A 302 38.46 1.06 -31.05
N PRO A 303 39.14 1.48 -32.14
CA PRO A 303 38.65 2.54 -33.02
C PRO A 303 37.23 2.21 -33.53
N GLY A 304 36.29 3.15 -33.42
CA GLY A 304 34.88 2.95 -33.77
C GLY A 304 33.96 2.62 -32.58
N LEU A 305 34.50 2.10 -31.47
CA LEU A 305 33.74 1.78 -30.24
C LEU A 305 34.17 2.62 -29.02
N ASN A 306 34.91 3.70 -29.24
CA ASN A 306 35.44 4.58 -28.19
C ASN A 306 34.55 5.81 -27.89
N SER A 307 33.37 5.91 -28.50
CA SER A 307 32.45 7.02 -28.29
C SER A 307 31.86 7.02 -26.88
N THR A 308 31.89 8.19 -26.22
CA THR A 308 31.27 8.40 -24.91
C THR A 308 29.79 8.77 -25.01
N ALA A 309 29.26 9.09 -26.19
CA ALA A 309 27.83 9.31 -26.46
C ALA A 309 27.02 7.99 -26.48
N TRP A 310 27.34 7.05 -25.59
CA TRP A 310 26.83 5.67 -25.63
C TRP A 310 25.31 5.60 -25.39
N PHE A 311 24.76 6.40 -24.47
CA PHE A 311 23.32 6.39 -24.20
C PHE A 311 22.50 6.82 -25.42
N GLU A 312 22.90 7.88 -26.10
CA GLU A 312 22.25 8.30 -27.33
C GLU A 312 22.39 7.23 -28.43
N ASN A 313 23.61 6.70 -28.63
CA ASN A 313 23.91 5.77 -29.72
C ASN A 313 23.17 4.43 -29.60
N TYR A 314 22.95 3.94 -28.39
CA TYR A 314 22.45 2.57 -28.17
C TYR A 314 21.13 2.48 -27.42
N LEU A 315 20.64 3.57 -26.81
CA LEU A 315 19.32 3.60 -26.16
C LEU A 315 18.42 4.71 -26.72
N GLY A 316 18.96 5.90 -27.01
CA GLY A 316 18.16 7.04 -27.44
C GLY A 316 17.05 7.40 -26.42
N SER A 317 15.88 7.77 -26.93
CA SER A 317 14.68 8.11 -26.14
C SER A 317 14.12 6.91 -25.37
N PHE A 318 14.44 5.67 -25.76
CA PHE A 318 14.01 4.47 -25.03
C PHE A 318 14.61 4.40 -23.61
N LEU A 319 15.61 5.23 -23.30
CA LEU A 319 16.12 5.41 -21.94
C LEU A 319 15.03 5.82 -20.93
N GLU A 320 13.91 6.43 -21.36
CA GLU A 320 12.77 6.74 -20.47
C GLU A 320 12.21 5.49 -19.76
N HIS A 321 12.36 4.30 -20.36
CA HIS A 321 11.91 3.03 -19.80
C HIS A 321 12.97 2.30 -18.99
N ALA A 322 14.20 2.84 -18.92
CA ALA A 322 15.31 2.22 -18.21
C ALA A 322 15.22 2.43 -16.69
N THR A 323 15.46 1.34 -15.96
CA THR A 323 15.58 1.37 -14.50
C THR A 323 17.05 1.56 -14.07
N VAL A 324 17.26 1.90 -12.79
CA VAL A 324 18.61 1.96 -12.20
C VAL A 324 19.34 0.61 -12.33
N GLY A 325 18.62 -0.50 -12.15
CA GLY A 325 19.17 -1.84 -12.31
C GLY A 325 19.64 -2.10 -13.75
N ASP A 326 18.93 -1.58 -14.74
CA ASP A 326 19.32 -1.72 -16.15
C ASP A 326 20.62 -0.95 -16.44
N LEU A 327 20.72 0.30 -15.96
CA LEU A 327 21.92 1.11 -16.13
C LEU A 327 23.16 0.45 -15.52
N GLN A 328 23.01 -0.14 -14.32
CA GLN A 328 24.10 -0.86 -13.64
C GLN A 328 24.55 -2.13 -14.37
N LEU A 329 23.72 -2.68 -15.26
CA LEU A 329 24.10 -3.81 -16.11
C LEU A 329 24.89 -3.36 -17.37
N PHE A 330 24.73 -2.11 -17.81
CA PHE A 330 25.39 -1.57 -19.01
C PHE A 330 26.82 -1.06 -18.78
N GLY A 331 27.27 -0.96 -17.54
CA GLY A 331 28.63 -0.55 -17.23
C GLY A 331 28.92 -0.46 -15.74
N ASP A 332 30.21 -0.41 -15.40
CA ASP A 332 30.64 -0.02 -14.06
C ASP A 332 30.49 1.50 -13.88
N GLU A 333 30.40 1.94 -12.63
CA GLU A 333 30.13 3.34 -12.29
C GLU A 333 31.08 4.34 -12.97
N PRO A 334 32.40 4.15 -13.04
CA PRO A 334 33.30 5.07 -13.77
C PRO A 334 32.99 5.19 -15.26
N THR A 335 32.55 4.11 -15.90
CA THR A 335 32.18 4.12 -17.32
C THR A 335 30.86 4.82 -17.54
N LEU A 336 29.85 4.53 -16.70
CA LEU A 336 28.56 5.22 -16.74
C LEU A 336 28.69 6.72 -16.45
N GLN A 337 29.61 7.12 -15.57
CA GLN A 337 29.93 8.54 -15.33
C GLN A 337 30.49 9.22 -16.58
N LYS A 338 31.37 8.54 -17.34
CA LYS A 338 31.88 9.07 -18.62
C LYS A 338 30.76 9.23 -19.64
N PHE A 339 29.87 8.24 -19.74
CA PHE A 339 28.71 8.33 -20.63
C PHE A 339 27.78 9.45 -20.23
N ALA A 340 27.41 9.54 -18.96
CA ALA A 340 26.52 10.59 -18.46
C ALA A 340 27.07 12.00 -18.75
N ARG A 341 28.39 12.20 -18.66
CA ARG A 341 29.02 13.52 -18.86
C ARG A 341 29.25 13.90 -20.32
N ASP A 342 28.96 13.02 -21.26
CA ASP A 342 29.05 13.37 -22.68
C ASP A 342 28.01 14.46 -23.02
N PRO A 343 28.41 15.58 -23.64
CA PRO A 343 27.50 16.68 -23.95
C PRO A 343 26.26 16.26 -24.73
N VAL A 344 26.38 15.30 -25.64
CA VAL A 344 25.26 14.87 -26.48
C VAL A 344 24.26 14.05 -25.67
N ASN A 345 24.75 13.19 -24.76
CA ASN A 345 23.90 12.49 -23.80
C ASN A 345 23.21 13.47 -22.84
N VAL A 346 23.91 14.49 -22.33
CA VAL A 346 23.31 15.51 -21.44
C VAL A 346 22.17 16.25 -22.15
N GLU A 347 22.39 16.68 -23.39
CA GLU A 347 21.39 17.37 -24.20
C GLU A 347 20.17 16.48 -24.47
N MET A 348 20.39 15.26 -24.98
CA MET A 348 19.31 14.30 -25.25
C MET A 348 18.48 14.03 -23.98
N ILE A 349 19.13 13.64 -22.89
CA ILE A 349 18.44 13.21 -21.67
C ILE A 349 17.74 14.39 -20.98
N SER A 350 18.23 15.63 -21.15
CA SER A 350 17.53 16.82 -20.66
C SER A 350 16.15 17.04 -21.29
N ASN A 351 15.89 16.44 -22.46
CA ASN A 351 14.58 16.48 -23.12
C ASN A 351 13.67 15.30 -22.72
N LEU A 352 14.22 14.24 -22.13
CA LEU A 352 13.49 13.03 -21.74
C LEU A 352 12.80 13.18 -20.37
N THR A 353 11.78 12.34 -20.15
CA THR A 353 11.06 12.19 -18.89
C THR A 353 11.42 10.84 -18.25
N LEU A 354 12.55 10.83 -17.55
CA LEU A 354 13.02 9.62 -16.88
C LEU A 354 12.14 9.21 -15.69
N LEU A 355 12.13 7.92 -15.38
CA LEU A 355 11.70 7.42 -14.07
C LEU A 355 12.46 8.16 -12.97
N ARG A 356 11.79 8.52 -11.88
CA ARG A 356 12.37 9.34 -10.79
C ARG A 356 13.68 8.75 -10.26
N GLU A 357 13.70 7.44 -10.01
CA GLU A 357 14.88 6.72 -9.51
C GLU A 357 16.05 6.79 -10.50
N THR A 358 15.75 6.65 -11.79
CA THR A 358 16.72 6.76 -12.89
C THR A 358 17.25 8.18 -13.01
N ALA A 359 16.38 9.20 -12.87
CA ALA A 359 16.78 10.61 -12.86
C ALA A 359 17.72 10.95 -11.68
N VAL A 360 17.44 10.42 -10.49
CA VAL A 360 18.30 10.56 -9.30
C VAL A 360 19.64 9.89 -9.52
N TYR A 361 19.65 8.64 -9.98
CA TYR A 361 20.89 7.91 -10.24
C TYR A 361 21.74 8.59 -11.33
N TYR A 362 21.12 9.02 -12.43
CA TYR A 362 21.80 9.74 -13.52
C TYR A 362 22.39 11.07 -13.04
N THR A 363 21.64 11.85 -12.26
CA THR A 363 22.12 13.11 -11.66
C THR A 363 23.30 12.85 -10.70
N SER A 364 23.26 11.77 -9.95
CA SER A 364 24.40 11.32 -9.13
C SER A 364 25.62 11.02 -10.00
N LEU A 365 25.47 10.29 -11.12
CA LEU A 365 26.59 10.00 -12.03
C LEU A 365 27.21 11.28 -12.62
N LEU A 366 26.39 12.25 -13.03
CA LEU A 366 26.87 13.56 -13.51
C LEU A 366 27.72 14.28 -12.47
N THR A 367 27.22 14.34 -11.24
CA THR A 367 27.74 15.18 -10.16
C THR A 367 28.79 14.48 -9.28
N SER A 368 28.99 13.17 -9.42
CA SER A 368 29.97 12.41 -8.64
C SER A 368 31.38 12.56 -9.19
N GLY A 369 32.30 13.16 -8.43
CA GLY A 369 33.72 13.32 -8.78
C GLY A 369 34.10 14.74 -9.23
N PRO A 370 35.40 15.09 -9.19
CA PRO A 370 35.86 16.45 -9.51
C PRO A 370 35.69 16.76 -11.00
N GLY A 371 35.28 18.00 -11.32
CA GLY A 371 35.35 18.56 -12.68
C GLY A 371 34.03 18.83 -13.41
N PHE A 372 32.86 18.41 -12.88
CA PHE A 372 31.57 18.81 -13.47
C PHE A 372 31.10 20.17 -12.93
N PRO A 373 30.86 21.18 -13.80
CA PRO A 373 30.38 22.48 -13.34
C PRO A 373 28.88 22.42 -13.02
N LEU A 374 28.52 22.44 -11.74
CA LEU A 374 27.11 22.34 -11.29
C LEU A 374 26.17 23.40 -11.91
N LEU A 375 26.69 24.58 -12.22
CA LEU A 375 25.91 25.62 -12.88
C LEU A 375 25.48 25.25 -14.30
N SER A 376 26.17 24.32 -14.98
CA SER A 376 25.77 23.83 -16.30
C SER A 376 24.81 22.64 -16.24
N LEU A 377 24.43 22.16 -15.04
CA LEU A 377 23.45 21.09 -14.89
C LEU A 377 22.12 21.53 -15.51
N PRO A 378 21.45 20.75 -16.38
CA PRO A 378 20.14 21.12 -16.91
C PRO A 378 19.08 21.30 -15.81
N ASP A 379 18.15 22.25 -16.01
CA ASP A 379 17.13 22.62 -15.01
C ASP A 379 16.28 21.43 -14.52
N ARG A 380 16.02 20.44 -15.39
CA ARG A 380 15.28 19.21 -15.03
C ARG A 380 15.98 18.34 -13.99
N PHE A 381 17.30 18.44 -13.85
CA PHE A 381 18.08 17.62 -12.91
C PHE A 381 18.41 18.33 -11.60
N VAL A 382 18.16 19.64 -11.52
CA VAL A 382 18.44 20.44 -10.32
C VAL A 382 17.68 19.92 -9.10
N CYS A 383 16.49 19.33 -9.28
CA CYS A 383 15.67 18.77 -8.21
C CYS A 383 16.12 17.39 -7.73
N TYR A 384 17.08 16.76 -8.40
CA TYR A 384 17.59 15.42 -8.09
C TYR A 384 19.03 15.46 -7.60
N LEU A 385 19.51 16.63 -7.18
CA LEU A 385 20.85 16.82 -6.64
C LEU A 385 21.06 16.00 -5.37
N SER A 386 22.29 15.55 -5.18
CA SER A 386 22.74 14.92 -3.95
C SER A 386 23.39 15.95 -3.01
N PRO A 387 23.39 15.72 -1.68
CA PRO A 387 24.03 16.62 -0.73
C PRO A 387 25.54 16.76 -0.95
N SER A 388 26.19 15.68 -1.39
CA SER A 388 27.63 15.67 -1.67
C SER A 388 27.99 16.60 -2.83
N ALA A 389 27.12 16.72 -3.85
CA ALA A 389 27.34 17.60 -5.00
C ALA A 389 27.50 19.06 -4.57
N VAL A 390 26.66 19.53 -3.65
CA VAL A 390 26.60 20.96 -3.25
C VAL A 390 27.59 21.36 -2.15
N SER A 391 28.40 20.42 -1.66
CA SER A 391 29.27 20.63 -0.49
C SER A 391 30.38 21.67 -0.71
N ASN A 392 30.88 21.83 -1.94
CA ASN A 392 32.05 22.64 -2.29
C ASN A 392 31.74 23.87 -3.18
N LEU A 393 30.57 24.49 -2.99
CA LEU A 393 30.19 25.71 -3.71
C LEU A 393 30.68 26.99 -3.02
N SER A 394 30.94 28.04 -3.82
CA SER A 394 31.12 29.40 -3.34
C SER A 394 29.78 30.01 -2.87
N SER A 395 29.81 31.11 -2.13
CA SER A 395 28.58 31.76 -1.66
C SER A 395 27.68 32.23 -2.81
N ASP A 396 28.26 32.80 -3.88
CA ASP A 396 27.50 33.28 -5.05
C ASP A 396 26.91 32.12 -5.88
N ASP A 397 27.68 31.06 -6.09
CA ASP A 397 27.20 29.85 -6.79
C ASP A 397 26.07 29.17 -5.99
N THR A 398 26.17 29.19 -4.66
CA THR A 398 25.15 28.64 -3.75
C THR A 398 23.83 29.39 -3.91
N LEU A 399 23.85 30.73 -3.95
CA LEU A 399 22.64 31.53 -4.15
C LEU A 399 22.06 31.34 -5.56
N SER A 400 22.90 31.29 -6.59
CA SER A 400 22.47 31.03 -7.97
C SER A 400 21.78 29.66 -8.09
N LEU A 401 22.36 28.62 -7.48
CA LEU A 401 21.76 27.29 -7.47
C LEU A 401 20.45 27.25 -6.67
N ALA A 402 20.39 27.89 -5.50
CA ALA A 402 19.17 27.97 -4.68
C ALA A 402 18.01 28.67 -5.42
N GLN A 403 18.31 29.72 -6.19
CA GLN A 403 17.32 30.38 -7.06
C GLN A 403 16.80 29.45 -8.15
N ARG A 404 17.68 28.66 -8.78
CA ARG A 404 17.29 27.66 -9.79
C ARG A 404 16.45 26.55 -9.19
N ILE A 405 16.79 26.04 -8.01
CA ILE A 405 15.97 25.07 -7.26
C ILE A 405 14.58 25.66 -6.98
N SER A 406 14.53 26.87 -6.42
CA SER A 406 13.27 27.54 -6.09
C SER A 406 12.36 27.79 -7.31
N LYS A 407 12.95 28.01 -8.48
CA LYS A 407 12.22 28.23 -9.74
C LYS A 407 11.74 26.93 -10.39
N ASN A 408 12.59 25.90 -10.40
CA ASN A 408 12.39 24.71 -11.24
C ASN A 408 11.89 23.47 -10.48
N CYS A 409 11.89 23.50 -9.14
CA CYS A 409 11.46 22.37 -8.30
C CYS A 409 10.13 22.65 -7.57
N PRO A 410 8.99 22.75 -8.27
CA PRO A 410 7.71 22.93 -7.63
C PRO A 410 7.27 21.64 -6.91
N LEU A 411 6.79 21.78 -5.68
CA LEU A 411 6.27 20.67 -4.84
C LEU A 411 4.99 20.00 -5.40
N ASN A 412 4.40 20.56 -6.47
CA ASN A 412 3.13 20.15 -7.08
C ASN A 412 3.30 19.20 -8.27
N LEU A 413 4.26 18.28 -8.22
CA LEU A 413 4.36 17.28 -9.28
C LEU A 413 3.44 16.10 -8.94
N THR A 414 2.17 16.20 -9.36
CA THR A 414 1.35 15.03 -9.68
C THR A 414 1.96 14.36 -10.91
N HIS A 415 3.05 13.62 -10.72
CA HIS A 415 3.63 12.81 -11.78
C HIS A 415 2.80 11.54 -11.97
N ARG A 416 2.32 11.40 -13.21
CA ARG A 416 1.55 10.26 -13.71
C ARG A 416 2.36 8.98 -13.48
N GLY A 417 1.95 8.15 -12.52
CA GLY A 417 2.64 6.87 -12.32
C GLY A 417 2.37 6.06 -11.05
N VAL A 418 1.66 6.51 -10.02
CA VAL A 418 1.24 5.64 -8.90
C VAL A 418 -0.10 6.14 -8.35
N THR A 419 -1.10 5.26 -8.26
CA THR A 419 -2.44 5.53 -7.68
C THR A 419 -2.42 5.56 -6.15
N GLY A 420 -1.45 6.24 -5.56
CA GLY A 420 -1.38 6.53 -4.13
C GLY A 420 -1.54 8.02 -3.92
N GLU A 421 -2.58 8.43 -3.20
CA GLU A 421 -2.81 9.82 -2.78
C GLU A 421 -1.60 10.30 -1.95
N ARG A 422 -0.63 10.97 -2.58
CA ARG A 422 0.44 11.69 -1.88
C ARG A 422 -0.14 13.01 -1.36
N ALA A 423 0.17 13.36 -0.12
CA ALA A 423 -0.08 14.72 0.38
C ALA A 423 0.76 15.71 -0.46
N PRO A 424 0.18 16.73 -1.12
CA PRO A 424 0.86 17.58 -2.12
C PRO A 424 1.98 18.51 -1.62
N SER A 425 2.63 18.27 -0.47
CA SER A 425 3.37 19.35 0.23
C SER A 425 4.64 18.98 1.01
N SER A 426 5.22 17.78 0.88
CA SER A 426 6.47 17.43 1.60
C SER A 426 7.66 17.22 0.65
N LEU A 427 8.78 17.89 0.93
CA LEU A 427 10.10 17.61 0.34
C LEU A 427 10.55 16.19 0.68
N THR A 428 11.38 15.58 -0.16
CA THR A 428 12.06 14.33 0.23
C THR A 428 13.27 14.61 1.11
N THR A 429 13.71 13.55 1.79
CA THR A 429 14.86 13.58 2.69
C THR A 429 16.10 14.17 2.01
N GLU A 430 16.38 13.76 0.77
CA GLU A 430 17.50 14.25 -0.03
C GLU A 430 17.35 15.73 -0.40
N GLU A 431 16.14 16.16 -0.79
CA GLU A 431 15.86 17.56 -1.13
C GLU A 431 16.06 18.47 0.10
N LEU A 432 15.63 18.01 1.28
CA LEU A 432 15.85 18.73 2.54
C LEU A 432 17.35 18.78 2.90
N GLN A 433 18.09 17.68 2.72
CA GLN A 433 19.53 17.65 2.95
C GLN A 433 20.30 18.59 2.02
N VAL A 434 19.90 18.68 0.74
CA VAL A 434 20.46 19.64 -0.21
C VAL A 434 20.17 21.06 0.26
N ALA A 435 18.93 21.35 0.64
CA ALA A 435 18.54 22.65 1.18
C ALA A 435 19.39 23.04 2.41
N SER A 436 19.51 22.16 3.41
CA SER A 436 20.36 22.39 4.60
C SER A 436 21.83 22.58 4.24
N SER A 437 22.35 21.80 3.28
CA SER A 437 23.75 21.92 2.84
C SER A 437 24.05 23.27 2.18
N LEU A 438 23.10 23.82 1.43
CA LEU A 438 23.19 25.15 0.82
C LEU A 438 23.08 26.26 1.87
N VAL A 439 22.15 26.14 2.82
CA VAL A 439 21.91 27.14 3.86
C VAL A 439 23.09 27.28 4.82
N ARG A 440 23.74 26.17 5.19
CA ARG A 440 24.88 26.13 6.13
C ARG A 440 26.10 26.95 5.69
N LYS A 441 26.13 27.43 4.44
CA LYS A 441 27.19 28.32 3.93
C LYS A 441 27.08 29.76 4.43
N PHE A 442 25.98 30.11 5.09
CA PHE A 442 25.71 31.46 5.58
C PHE A 442 25.56 31.45 7.10
N GLU A 443 26.16 32.44 7.76
CA GLU A 443 25.98 32.68 9.21
C GLU A 443 24.98 33.81 9.48
N HIS A 444 24.79 34.71 8.51
CA HIS A 444 23.89 35.85 8.60
C HIS A 444 22.91 35.87 7.43
N PHE A 445 21.63 35.98 7.76
CA PHE A 445 20.53 35.83 6.82
C PHE A 445 19.78 37.16 6.64
N SER A 446 20.35 38.04 5.81
CA SER A 446 19.69 39.29 5.43
C SER A 446 18.47 39.02 4.53
N PRO A 447 17.54 40.00 4.37
CA PRO A 447 16.38 39.83 3.50
C PRO A 447 16.73 39.46 2.05
N ALA A 448 17.87 39.94 1.54
CA ALA A 448 18.35 39.60 0.20
C ALA A 448 18.81 38.13 0.11
N VAL A 449 19.51 37.63 1.13
CA VAL A 449 19.94 36.22 1.20
C VAL A 449 18.72 35.30 1.29
N LEU A 450 17.77 35.59 2.19
CA LEU A 450 16.55 34.81 2.35
C LEU A 450 15.70 34.82 1.06
N CYS A 451 15.62 35.95 0.37
CA CYS A 451 14.97 36.06 -0.94
C CYS A 451 15.63 35.18 -2.00
N ALA A 452 16.95 35.15 -2.05
CA ALA A 452 17.70 34.32 -3.00
C ALA A 452 17.61 32.82 -2.67
N LEU A 453 17.61 32.44 -1.39
CA LEU A 453 17.40 31.05 -0.96
C LEU A 453 16.02 30.55 -1.37
N GLY A 454 14.97 31.38 -1.23
CA GLY A 454 13.61 31.02 -1.62
C GLY A 454 13.17 29.73 -0.92
N GLN A 455 12.77 28.71 -1.70
CA GLN A 455 12.29 27.43 -1.18
C GLN A 455 13.37 26.65 -0.42
N THR A 456 14.67 26.88 -0.67
CA THR A 456 15.75 26.20 0.08
C THR A 456 15.90 26.73 1.51
N ALA A 457 15.24 27.85 1.87
CA ALA A 457 15.23 28.35 3.24
C ALA A 457 14.59 27.37 4.24
N VAL A 458 13.81 26.40 3.77
CA VAL A 458 13.33 25.26 4.58
C VAL A 458 14.45 24.44 5.21
N GLY A 459 15.69 24.55 4.68
CA GLY A 459 16.88 23.94 5.25
C GLY A 459 17.47 24.66 6.47
N LEU A 460 16.94 25.82 6.87
CA LEU A 460 17.38 26.58 8.05
C LEU A 460 17.20 25.76 9.34
N SER A 461 18.26 25.66 10.13
CA SER A 461 18.17 25.08 11.46
C SER A 461 17.47 26.05 12.43
N ILE A 462 17.01 25.53 13.57
CA ILE A 462 16.44 26.37 14.65
C ILE A 462 17.47 27.42 15.12
N SER A 463 18.74 27.04 15.22
CA SER A 463 19.81 27.97 15.60
C SER A 463 20.01 29.07 14.56
N ASP A 464 19.89 28.77 13.28
CA ASP A 464 19.98 29.78 12.21
C ASP A 464 18.84 30.80 12.32
N ILE A 465 17.63 30.35 12.66
CA ILE A 465 16.46 31.21 12.86
C ILE A 465 16.63 32.09 14.11
N GLU A 466 17.08 31.50 15.23
CA GLU A 466 17.21 32.19 16.51
C GLU A 466 18.38 33.17 16.54
N ASN A 467 19.53 32.79 15.97
CA ASN A 467 20.78 33.53 16.11
C ASN A 467 21.25 34.19 14.81
N GLY A 468 20.89 33.64 13.64
CA GLY A 468 21.37 34.08 12.33
C GLY A 468 20.49 35.14 11.63
N ILE A 469 19.24 35.33 12.07
CA ILE A 469 18.31 36.33 11.54
C ILE A 469 18.05 37.40 12.61
N SER A 470 18.25 38.68 12.31
CA SER A 470 17.87 39.77 13.24
C SER A 470 16.36 40.00 13.24
N ASP A 471 15.79 40.52 14.33
CA ASP A 471 14.35 40.78 14.45
C ASP A 471 13.79 41.66 13.31
N LYS A 472 14.55 42.70 12.93
CA LYS A 472 14.20 43.60 11.82
C LYS A 472 14.26 42.90 10.47
N ASP A 473 15.27 42.06 10.25
CA ASP A 473 15.41 41.31 9.01
C ASP A 473 14.36 40.22 8.89
N LEU A 474 13.94 39.62 10.01
CA LEU A 474 12.87 38.63 10.06
C LEU A 474 11.54 39.24 9.60
N GLU A 475 11.17 40.40 10.15
CA GLU A 475 9.95 41.11 9.75
C GLU A 475 9.97 41.49 8.26
N ALA A 476 11.11 42.02 7.77
CA ALA A 476 11.27 42.37 6.36
C ALA A 476 11.21 41.16 5.41
N SER A 477 11.49 39.95 5.91
CA SER A 477 11.56 38.71 5.12
C SER A 477 10.29 37.88 5.13
N ILE A 478 9.25 38.26 5.89
CA ILE A 478 7.96 37.56 5.93
C ILE A 478 7.38 37.27 4.54
N PRO A 479 7.36 38.20 3.56
CA PRO A 479 6.79 37.94 2.24
C PRO A 479 7.48 36.81 1.46
N VAL A 480 8.73 36.49 1.81
CA VAL A 480 9.50 35.38 1.25
C VAL A 480 9.29 34.13 2.09
N LEU A 481 9.52 34.20 3.40
CA LEU A 481 9.43 33.04 4.30
C LEU A 481 8.02 32.44 4.36
N GLY A 482 6.98 33.27 4.25
CA GLY A 482 5.58 32.83 4.17
C GLY A 482 5.23 32.12 2.85
N LYS A 483 6.08 32.18 1.82
CA LYS A 483 5.91 31.41 0.57
C LYS A 483 6.63 30.07 0.59
N VAL A 484 7.62 29.91 1.49
CA VAL A 484 8.38 28.67 1.65
C VAL A 484 7.46 27.59 2.20
N ARG A 485 7.36 26.47 1.50
CA ARG A 485 6.52 25.35 1.93
C ARG A 485 7.37 24.28 2.62
N GLY A 486 6.72 23.41 3.40
CA GLY A 486 7.41 22.29 4.04
C GLY A 486 8.16 22.65 5.32
N TRP A 487 7.95 23.85 5.89
CA TRP A 487 8.39 24.16 7.24
C TRP A 487 7.96 23.06 8.19
N ASN A 488 8.90 22.54 8.97
CA ASN A 488 8.52 21.68 10.07
C ASN A 488 7.86 22.53 11.17
N THR A 489 7.09 21.87 12.05
CA THR A 489 6.36 22.55 13.13
C THR A 489 7.28 23.39 14.01
N GLU A 490 8.52 22.94 14.21
CA GLU A 490 9.51 23.59 15.08
C GLU A 490 9.99 24.90 14.45
N GLN A 491 10.45 24.85 13.20
CA GLN A 491 10.89 26.02 12.43
C GLN A 491 9.78 27.08 12.37
N SER A 492 8.57 26.68 11.97
CA SER A 492 7.45 27.63 11.88
C SER A 492 7.08 28.23 13.24
N SER A 493 7.08 27.45 14.32
CA SER A 493 6.78 27.96 15.66
C SER A 493 7.88 28.89 16.18
N THR A 494 9.15 28.56 15.96
CA THR A 494 10.28 29.41 16.34
C THR A 494 10.25 30.74 15.59
N ILE A 495 10.00 30.71 14.28
CA ILE A 495 9.85 31.92 13.45
C ILE A 495 8.72 32.80 13.98
N ILE A 496 7.55 32.22 14.24
CA ILE A 496 6.37 32.95 14.73
C ILE A 496 6.60 33.51 16.15
N ASN A 497 7.12 32.72 17.07
CA ASN A 497 7.38 33.18 18.44
C ASN A 497 8.37 34.34 18.47
N LYS A 498 9.46 34.22 17.70
CA LYS A 498 10.43 35.30 17.55
C LYS A 498 9.77 36.55 16.97
N LEU A 499 9.05 36.41 15.86
CA LEU A 499 8.35 37.52 15.21
C LEU A 499 7.36 38.24 16.16
N LEU A 500 6.57 37.51 16.94
CA LEU A 500 5.64 38.07 17.92
C LEU A 500 6.39 38.75 19.08
N SER A 501 7.50 38.17 19.55
CA SER A 501 8.32 38.77 20.62
C SER A 501 8.99 40.08 20.21
N SER A 502 9.27 40.25 18.90
CA SER A 502 9.82 41.47 18.31
C SER A 502 8.79 42.59 18.14
N GLY A 503 7.52 42.35 18.49
CA GLY A 503 6.45 43.37 18.48
C GLY A 503 5.51 43.34 17.27
N TYR A 504 5.59 42.33 16.41
CA TYR A 504 4.66 42.16 15.28
C TYR A 504 3.22 41.95 15.78
N GLN A 505 2.26 42.70 15.23
CA GLN A 505 0.84 42.62 15.61
C GLN A 505 -0.03 42.10 14.45
N ILE A 506 -0.90 41.14 14.76
CA ILE A 506 -1.93 40.63 13.83
C ILE A 506 -3.22 41.43 14.06
N LEU A 507 -3.38 42.51 13.31
CA LEU A 507 -4.46 43.50 13.49
C LEU A 507 -5.71 43.20 12.65
N ASP A 508 -5.51 42.61 11.46
CA ASP A 508 -6.55 42.38 10.44
C ASP A 508 -6.31 41.09 9.66
N GLY A 509 -7.26 40.69 8.81
CA GLY A 509 -7.12 39.48 8.00
C GLY A 509 -5.92 39.48 7.05
N GLN A 510 -5.48 40.66 6.60
CA GLN A 510 -4.34 40.79 5.69
C GLN A 510 -3.01 40.52 6.41
N SER A 511 -2.86 41.01 7.64
CA SER A 511 -1.69 40.76 8.51
C SER A 511 -1.55 39.30 8.89
N LEU A 512 -2.67 38.59 9.08
CA LEU A 512 -2.70 37.13 9.28
C LEU A 512 -2.32 36.38 7.99
N ALA A 513 -2.89 36.79 6.85
CA ALA A 513 -2.60 36.17 5.56
C ALA A 513 -1.15 36.35 5.10
N LYS A 514 -0.51 37.47 5.44
CA LYS A 514 0.92 37.73 5.14
C LYS A 514 1.87 36.70 5.73
N LEU A 515 1.49 36.04 6.84
CA LEU A 515 2.30 34.96 7.42
C LEU A 515 2.43 33.75 6.48
N GLY A 516 1.48 33.57 5.55
CA GLY A 516 1.53 32.51 4.55
C GLY A 516 1.62 31.12 5.20
N SER A 517 2.62 30.33 4.81
CA SER A 517 2.88 29.00 5.34
C SER A 517 3.29 28.98 6.82
N LEU A 518 3.75 30.11 7.38
CA LEU A 518 4.19 30.20 8.78
C LEU A 518 3.03 30.17 9.78
N VAL A 519 1.78 30.31 9.31
CA VAL A 519 0.56 30.24 10.14
C VAL A 519 0.49 28.91 10.91
N THR A 520 1.12 27.84 10.42
CA THR A 520 1.22 26.55 11.12
C THR A 520 1.97 26.63 12.46
N GLY A 521 2.79 27.66 12.65
CA GLY A 521 3.55 27.90 13.88
C GLY A 521 2.79 28.70 14.94
N LEU A 522 1.57 29.16 14.66
CA LEU A 522 0.73 29.80 15.67
C LEU A 522 0.30 28.78 16.72
N ASN A 523 0.30 29.17 17.99
CA ASN A 523 -0.28 28.35 19.06
C ASN A 523 -1.79 28.64 19.21
N SER A 524 -2.51 27.75 19.90
CA SER A 524 -3.96 27.91 20.06
C SER A 524 -4.32 29.14 20.90
N SER A 525 -3.48 29.55 21.87
CA SER A 525 -3.75 30.71 22.73
C SER A 525 -3.68 32.05 21.97
N THR A 526 -2.70 32.21 21.08
CA THR A 526 -2.57 33.37 20.19
C THR A 526 -3.75 33.42 19.22
N LEU A 527 -4.15 32.29 18.61
CA LEU A 527 -5.35 32.28 17.77
C LEU A 527 -6.64 32.59 18.56
N GLN A 528 -6.73 32.12 19.81
CA GLN A 528 -7.87 32.42 20.67
C GLN A 528 -7.93 33.89 21.11
N SER A 529 -6.80 34.59 21.20
CA SER A 529 -6.80 36.03 21.50
C SER A 529 -7.19 36.90 20.32
N LEU A 530 -7.08 36.39 19.09
CA LEU A 530 -7.53 37.11 17.89
C LEU A 530 -9.05 37.30 17.87
N SER A 531 -9.49 38.44 17.34
CA SER A 531 -10.91 38.69 17.12
C SER A 531 -11.46 37.74 16.04
N PRO A 532 -12.68 37.20 16.20
CA PRO A 532 -13.29 36.32 15.21
C PRO A 532 -13.35 36.95 13.78
N LYS A 533 -13.53 38.28 13.72
CA LYS A 533 -13.56 39.07 12.48
C LYS A 533 -12.25 38.98 11.68
N VAL A 534 -11.09 39.04 12.34
CA VAL A 534 -9.76 38.93 11.69
C VAL A 534 -9.64 37.62 10.91
N ILE A 535 -10.09 36.52 11.52
CA ILE A 535 -10.06 35.19 10.90
C ILE A 535 -11.02 35.13 9.71
N LEU A 536 -12.23 35.67 9.86
CA LEU A 536 -13.23 35.72 8.79
C LEU A 536 -12.75 36.56 7.58
N GLU A 537 -12.00 37.63 7.81
CA GLU A 537 -11.37 38.43 6.75
C GLU A 537 -10.25 37.63 6.05
N ALA A 538 -9.40 36.93 6.81
CA ALA A 538 -8.31 36.15 6.26
C ALA A 538 -8.78 35.00 5.36
N ILE A 539 -9.83 34.26 5.75
CA ILE A 539 -10.35 33.13 4.95
C ILE A 539 -11.00 33.55 3.63
N LYS A 540 -11.32 34.83 3.45
CA LYS A 540 -11.80 35.38 2.17
C LYS A 540 -10.65 35.61 1.18
N LEU A 541 -9.39 35.56 1.63
CA LEU A 541 -8.21 35.72 0.78
C LEU A 541 -7.81 34.36 0.17
N PRO A 542 -7.83 34.20 -1.16
CA PRO A 542 -7.54 32.91 -1.81
C PRO A 542 -6.16 32.32 -1.46
N GLU A 543 -5.15 33.19 -1.28
CA GLU A 543 -3.80 32.78 -0.92
C GLU A 543 -3.74 32.16 0.48
N PHE A 544 -4.54 32.65 1.43
CA PHE A 544 -4.59 32.12 2.78
C PHE A 544 -5.28 30.75 2.83
N VAL A 545 -6.33 30.55 2.04
CA VAL A 545 -7.07 29.28 1.95
C VAL A 545 -6.16 28.10 1.57
N GLN A 546 -5.16 28.33 0.72
CA GLN A 546 -4.16 27.31 0.37
C GLN A 546 -3.33 26.88 1.59
N GLN A 547 -3.03 27.80 2.50
CA GLN A 547 -2.23 27.53 3.71
C GLN A 547 -3.04 26.82 4.80
N VAL A 548 -4.36 27.02 4.82
CA VAL A 548 -5.25 26.36 5.79
C VAL A 548 -5.18 24.82 5.68
N MET A 549 -4.84 24.27 4.51
CA MET A 549 -4.67 22.84 4.30
C MET A 549 -3.57 22.23 5.18
N THR A 550 -2.47 22.96 5.41
CA THR A 550 -1.28 22.47 6.11
C THR A 550 -1.36 22.64 7.63
N LEU A 551 -2.44 23.24 8.14
CA LEU A 551 -2.59 23.48 9.58
C LEU A 551 -2.66 22.18 10.40
N PRO A 552 -2.04 22.13 11.58
CA PRO A 552 -2.27 21.09 12.57
C PRO A 552 -3.76 21.00 12.97
N SER A 553 -4.23 19.79 13.29
CA SER A 553 -5.63 19.52 13.66
C SER A 553 -6.16 20.41 14.80
N ALA A 554 -5.32 20.71 15.81
CA ALA A 554 -5.71 21.57 16.92
C ALA A 554 -6.01 23.00 16.45
N LEU A 555 -5.15 23.57 15.59
CA LEU A 555 -5.39 24.90 15.02
C LEU A 555 -6.62 24.90 14.11
N LYS A 556 -6.79 23.87 13.26
CA LYS A 556 -7.98 23.74 12.40
C LYS A 556 -9.28 23.83 13.20
N MET A 557 -9.35 23.15 14.35
CA MET A 557 -10.50 23.26 15.26
C MET A 557 -10.70 24.68 15.79
N THR A 558 -9.63 25.32 16.29
CA THR A 558 -9.70 26.70 16.80
C THR A 558 -10.16 27.68 15.72
N PHE A 559 -9.72 27.49 14.47
CA PHE A 559 -10.19 28.27 13.32
C PHE A 559 -11.69 28.08 13.08
N VAL A 560 -12.17 26.83 13.07
CA VAL A 560 -13.60 26.52 12.91
C VAL A 560 -14.44 27.16 14.02
N GLU A 561 -14.00 27.07 15.27
CA GLU A 561 -14.68 27.69 16.43
C GLU A 561 -14.77 29.22 16.29
N LYS A 562 -13.68 29.87 15.87
CA LYS A 562 -13.65 31.32 15.65
C LYS A 562 -14.51 31.76 14.46
N ILE A 563 -14.51 31.00 13.37
CA ILE A 563 -15.38 31.30 12.23
C ILE A 563 -16.85 31.11 12.65
N SER A 564 -17.16 30.04 13.37
CA SER A 564 -18.51 29.76 13.86
C SER A 564 -19.03 30.85 14.80
N SER A 565 -18.19 31.43 15.65
CA SER A 565 -18.60 32.54 16.53
C SER A 565 -18.76 33.88 15.80
N SER A 566 -18.32 33.98 14.54
CA SER A 566 -18.45 35.20 13.72
C SER A 566 -19.71 35.23 12.84
N VAL A 567 -20.37 34.09 12.66
CA VAL A 567 -21.51 33.95 11.75
C VAL A 567 -22.83 33.92 12.54
N GLY A 568 -23.87 34.54 11.99
CA GLY A 568 -25.19 34.62 12.62
C GLY A 568 -26.03 33.35 12.44
N HIS A 569 -25.85 32.64 11.32
CA HIS A 569 -26.60 31.43 10.99
C HIS A 569 -25.68 30.27 10.55
N PRO A 570 -25.98 29.00 10.91
CA PRO A 570 -25.20 27.84 10.48
C PRO A 570 -25.00 27.69 8.96
N ALA A 571 -25.95 28.16 8.15
CA ALA A 571 -25.81 28.13 6.68
C ALA A 571 -24.67 29.04 6.18
N ASP A 572 -24.44 30.18 6.85
CA ASP A 572 -23.33 31.09 6.51
C ASP A 572 -21.97 30.45 6.82
N LEU A 573 -21.90 29.58 7.84
CA LEU A 573 -20.68 28.82 8.14
C LEU A 573 -20.26 28.00 6.92
N VAL A 574 -21.20 27.27 6.31
CA VAL A 574 -20.95 26.43 5.12
C VAL A 574 -20.45 27.26 3.94
N LYS A 575 -21.00 28.46 3.76
CA LYS A 575 -20.62 29.38 2.69
C LYS A 575 -19.19 29.89 2.84
N TYR A 576 -18.79 30.32 4.04
CA TYR A 576 -17.48 30.95 4.24
C TYR A 576 -16.36 29.96 4.54
N ILE A 577 -16.66 28.81 5.12
CA ILE A 577 -15.62 27.88 5.56
C ILE A 577 -14.88 27.23 4.38
N PRO A 578 -13.54 27.24 4.35
CA PRO A 578 -12.77 26.49 3.37
C PRO A 578 -13.02 24.98 3.46
N ASP A 579 -12.93 24.29 2.33
CA ASP A 579 -13.07 22.83 2.25
C ASP A 579 -12.12 22.09 3.22
N ALA A 580 -10.88 22.57 3.33
CA ALA A 580 -9.85 22.00 4.21
C ALA A 580 -10.19 22.01 5.72
N LEU A 581 -11.21 22.79 6.13
CA LEU A 581 -11.73 22.85 7.49
C LEU A 581 -13.09 22.17 7.65
N ALA A 582 -13.75 21.76 6.56
CA ALA A 582 -15.11 21.26 6.59
C ALA A 582 -15.25 20.02 7.49
N SER A 583 -14.30 19.08 7.42
CA SER A 583 -14.29 17.87 8.26
C SER A 583 -14.12 18.14 9.76
N TYR A 584 -13.73 19.35 10.14
CA TYR A 584 -13.54 19.77 11.53
C TYR A 584 -14.77 20.50 12.11
N ILE A 585 -15.81 20.74 11.29
CA ILE A 585 -17.07 21.35 11.76
C ILE A 585 -17.80 20.39 12.70
N PRO A 586 -18.05 20.78 13.97
CA PRO A 586 -18.86 19.99 14.87
C PRO A 586 -20.26 19.70 14.30
N LYS A 587 -20.74 18.47 14.49
CA LYS A 587 -22.04 18.01 13.96
C LYS A 587 -23.22 18.91 14.38
N SER A 588 -23.20 19.44 15.60
CA SER A 588 -24.29 20.29 16.09
C SER A 588 -24.39 21.64 15.38
N LEU A 589 -23.33 22.06 14.66
CA LEU A 589 -23.31 23.27 13.83
C LEU A 589 -23.77 23.00 12.39
N LEU A 590 -24.11 21.76 12.04
CA LEU A 590 -24.61 21.37 10.73
C LEU A 590 -26.13 21.11 10.74
N VAL A 591 -26.81 21.63 11.76
CA VAL A 591 -28.26 21.61 11.89
C VAL A 591 -28.79 22.97 11.47
N PHE A 592 -29.34 23.05 10.25
CA PHE A 592 -29.64 24.33 9.58
C PHE A 592 -31.03 24.90 9.87
N GLY A 593 -31.95 24.14 10.49
CA GLY A 593 -33.31 24.62 10.74
C GLY A 593 -34.02 25.04 9.44
N GLU A 594 -34.64 26.22 9.44
CA GLU A 594 -35.41 26.73 8.29
C GLU A 594 -34.52 27.29 7.16
N GLU A 595 -33.43 28.01 7.51
CA GLU A 595 -32.53 28.63 6.54
C GLU A 595 -31.44 27.64 6.07
N LYS A 596 -31.70 26.98 4.93
CA LYS A 596 -30.82 25.95 4.38
C LYS A 596 -29.69 26.53 3.50
N PRO A 597 -28.48 25.96 3.55
CA PRO A 597 -27.37 26.37 2.68
C PRO A 597 -27.63 26.00 1.21
N ASN A 598 -26.96 26.70 0.29
CA ASN A 598 -27.01 26.37 -1.13
C ASN A 598 -26.36 25.00 -1.39
N VAL A 599 -26.98 24.17 -2.24
CA VAL A 599 -26.46 22.84 -2.62
C VAL A 599 -25.05 22.93 -3.22
N GLN A 600 -24.74 24.00 -3.96
CA GLN A 600 -23.40 24.21 -4.51
C GLN A 600 -22.35 24.44 -3.42
N ASP A 601 -22.70 25.15 -2.35
CA ASP A 601 -21.79 25.36 -1.22
C ASP A 601 -21.52 24.04 -0.51
N LEU A 602 -22.56 23.23 -0.27
CA LEU A 602 -22.43 21.87 0.29
C LEU A 602 -21.57 20.95 -0.61
N ASN A 603 -21.75 21.03 -1.93
CA ASN A 603 -21.02 20.22 -2.89
C ASN A 603 -19.54 20.59 -3.00
N SER A 604 -19.19 21.83 -2.64
CA SER A 604 -17.80 22.32 -2.66
C SER A 604 -16.96 21.81 -1.48
N LYS A 605 -17.57 21.06 -0.53
CA LYS A 605 -16.91 20.59 0.69
C LYS A 605 -16.79 19.06 0.79
N THR A 606 -15.81 18.64 1.59
CA THR A 606 -15.48 17.29 2.00
C THR A 606 -15.97 17.03 3.42
N TRP A 607 -17.19 16.53 3.49
CA TRP A 607 -17.89 16.12 4.70
C TRP A 607 -17.43 14.72 5.14
N THR A 608 -17.45 14.44 6.45
CA THR A 608 -17.46 13.06 6.93
C THR A 608 -18.84 12.43 6.73
N ARG A 609 -18.94 11.10 6.85
CA ARG A 609 -20.23 10.40 6.81
C ARG A 609 -21.20 10.92 7.86
N GLU A 610 -20.71 11.13 9.08
CA GLU A 610 -21.49 11.59 10.23
C GLU A 610 -21.91 13.05 10.09
N GLN A 611 -21.07 13.90 9.48
CA GLN A 611 -21.43 15.29 9.18
C GLN A 611 -22.48 15.39 8.08
N ALA A 612 -22.28 14.67 6.97
CA ALA A 612 -23.23 14.67 5.85
C ALA A 612 -24.61 14.16 6.29
N ALA A 613 -24.66 13.19 7.21
CA ALA A 613 -25.90 12.68 7.78
C ALA A 613 -26.76 13.74 8.49
N MET A 614 -26.14 14.80 9.03
CA MET A 614 -26.87 15.86 9.76
C MET A 614 -27.85 16.63 8.88
N PHE A 615 -27.55 16.79 7.59
CA PHE A 615 -28.34 17.59 6.67
C PHE A 615 -28.81 16.80 5.44
N PHE A 616 -28.44 15.52 5.30
CA PHE A 616 -28.74 14.72 4.12
C PHE A 616 -30.24 14.68 3.80
N ASN A 617 -31.08 14.47 4.82
CA ASN A 617 -32.52 14.37 4.63
C ASN A 617 -33.14 15.70 4.12
N ASP A 618 -32.63 16.82 4.60
CA ASP A 618 -33.08 18.14 4.15
C ASP A 618 -32.71 18.44 2.70
N VAL A 619 -31.55 17.94 2.25
CA VAL A 619 -31.05 18.14 0.88
C VAL A 619 -31.79 17.28 -0.14
N ILE A 620 -32.03 16.00 0.16
CA ILE A 620 -32.74 15.11 -0.79
C ILE A 620 -34.21 15.47 -0.96
N LYS A 621 -34.83 16.12 0.04
CA LYS A 621 -36.21 16.62 -0.05
C LYS A 621 -36.31 17.80 -1.00
N THR A 622 -35.30 18.67 -1.03
CA THR A 622 -35.32 19.92 -1.79
C THR A 622 -34.68 19.79 -3.17
N GLU A 623 -33.69 18.91 -3.36
CA GLU A 623 -33.02 18.73 -4.66
C GLU A 623 -33.79 17.74 -5.55
N PRO A 624 -34.30 18.19 -6.72
CA PRO A 624 -34.97 17.30 -7.67
C PRO A 624 -33.99 16.40 -8.45
N ASP A 625 -32.75 16.85 -8.71
CA ASP A 625 -31.76 16.10 -9.49
C ASP A 625 -30.57 15.67 -8.62
N PHE A 626 -30.58 14.40 -8.21
CA PHE A 626 -29.49 13.84 -7.38
C PHE A 626 -28.13 13.85 -8.09
N SER A 627 -28.08 13.93 -9.42
CA SER A 627 -26.82 13.97 -10.17
C SER A 627 -25.99 15.22 -9.85
N ARG A 628 -26.64 16.30 -9.36
CA ARG A 628 -25.98 17.52 -8.89
C ARG A 628 -25.28 17.32 -7.56
N LEU A 629 -25.69 16.38 -6.72
CA LEU A 629 -25.10 16.15 -5.39
C LEU A 629 -23.69 15.57 -5.48
N SER A 630 -22.77 16.06 -4.66
CA SER A 630 -21.40 15.55 -4.59
C SER A 630 -21.36 14.16 -3.94
N ARG A 631 -20.29 13.39 -4.22
CA ARG A 631 -20.02 12.12 -3.52
C ARG A 631 -20.01 12.31 -2.00
N SER A 632 -19.51 13.46 -1.55
CA SER A 632 -19.34 13.79 -0.14
C SER A 632 -20.66 14.09 0.58
N VAL A 633 -21.68 14.59 -0.14
CA VAL A 633 -23.02 14.76 0.42
C VAL A 633 -23.75 13.41 0.42
N LEU A 634 -23.65 12.66 -0.68
CA LEU A 634 -24.35 11.39 -0.86
C LEU A 634 -23.99 10.31 0.18
N GLN A 635 -22.76 10.31 0.71
CA GLN A 635 -22.37 9.39 1.77
C GLN A 635 -23.13 9.60 3.10
N GLY A 636 -23.84 10.72 3.26
CA GLY A 636 -24.67 11.02 4.43
C GLY A 636 -25.97 10.21 4.50
N PHE A 637 -26.23 9.35 3.51
CA PHE A 637 -27.43 8.53 3.44
C PHE A 637 -27.74 7.75 4.73
N LYS A 638 -29.00 7.72 5.14
CA LYS A 638 -29.50 6.97 6.31
C LYS A 638 -30.83 6.33 6.00
N CYS A 639 -31.18 5.25 6.71
CA CYS A 639 -32.47 4.59 6.52
C CYS A 639 -33.68 5.46 6.80
N ALA A 640 -33.60 6.42 7.73
CA ALA A 640 -34.74 7.29 8.05
C ALA A 640 -35.25 8.04 6.81
N ALA A 641 -34.36 8.42 5.89
CA ALA A 641 -34.70 9.07 4.63
C ALA A 641 -35.49 8.18 3.66
N ALA A 642 -35.45 6.86 3.84
CA ALA A 642 -36.08 5.90 2.93
C ALA A 642 -37.61 5.85 3.07
N ASN A 643 -38.15 6.14 4.27
CA ASN A 643 -39.60 6.15 4.52
C ASN A 643 -40.32 7.37 3.93
N GLU A 644 -39.58 8.40 3.54
CA GLU A 644 -40.12 9.69 3.10
C GLU A 644 -40.02 9.87 1.57
N MET A 645 -39.61 8.83 0.84
CA MET A 645 -39.35 8.88 -0.61
C MET A 645 -39.98 7.68 -1.33
N GLU A 646 -40.54 7.93 -2.52
CA GLU A 646 -41.07 6.89 -3.40
C GLU A 646 -39.96 5.96 -3.92
N ALA A 647 -40.30 4.68 -4.13
CA ALA A 647 -39.32 3.65 -4.49
C ALA A 647 -38.56 3.94 -5.80
N GLU A 648 -39.21 4.52 -6.80
CA GLU A 648 -38.57 4.88 -8.08
C GLU A 648 -37.50 5.95 -7.91
N ARG A 649 -37.83 7.03 -7.18
CA ARG A 649 -36.89 8.11 -6.85
C ARG A 649 -35.71 7.59 -6.02
N PHE A 650 -35.97 6.60 -5.16
CA PHE A 650 -34.91 5.95 -4.39
C PHE A 650 -33.95 5.11 -5.25
N GLN A 651 -34.48 4.39 -6.25
CA GLN A 651 -33.63 3.66 -7.21
C GLN A 651 -32.74 4.62 -8.02
N GLU A 652 -33.25 5.78 -8.41
CA GLU A 652 -32.46 6.81 -9.07
C GLU A 652 -31.30 7.29 -8.19
N LEU A 653 -31.58 7.59 -6.92
CA LEU A 653 -30.56 7.97 -5.93
C LEU A 653 -29.45 6.90 -5.84
N ALA A 654 -29.82 5.63 -5.77
CA ALA A 654 -28.88 4.51 -5.69
C ALA A 654 -28.00 4.40 -6.96
N LYS A 655 -28.57 4.61 -8.15
CA LYS A 655 -27.84 4.63 -9.42
C LYS A 655 -26.84 5.80 -9.47
N VAL A 656 -27.22 6.97 -8.96
CA VAL A 656 -26.31 8.12 -8.85
C VAL A 656 -25.17 7.83 -7.87
N MET A 657 -25.46 7.20 -6.73
CA MET A 657 -24.43 6.78 -5.77
C MET A 657 -23.40 5.85 -6.41
N LYS A 658 -23.82 4.93 -7.29
CA LYS A 658 -22.88 4.12 -8.09
C LYS A 658 -22.06 4.98 -9.04
N LYS A 659 -22.70 5.83 -9.84
CA LYS A 659 -22.02 6.68 -10.83
C LYS A 659 -20.94 7.55 -10.20
N LYS A 660 -21.15 8.00 -8.96
CA LYS A 660 -20.20 8.80 -8.17
C LYS A 660 -19.30 7.97 -7.25
N ASN A 661 -19.38 6.64 -7.30
CA ASN A 661 -18.59 5.70 -6.51
C ASN A 661 -18.62 5.98 -4.99
N VAL A 662 -19.81 6.26 -4.45
CA VAL A 662 -20.00 6.61 -3.03
C VAL A 662 -19.67 5.42 -2.13
N LYS A 663 -18.87 5.66 -1.07
CA LYS A 663 -18.48 4.63 -0.10
C LYS A 663 -19.53 4.53 1.02
N LEU A 664 -20.33 3.47 0.99
CA LEU A 664 -21.40 3.23 1.96
C LEU A 664 -20.97 2.23 3.05
N GLY A 665 -21.52 2.38 4.24
CA GLY A 665 -21.35 1.46 5.37
C GLY A 665 -22.29 0.26 5.30
N GLU A 666 -22.09 -0.71 6.19
CA GLU A 666 -22.91 -1.94 6.25
C GLU A 666 -24.40 -1.64 6.45
N ASP A 667 -24.70 -0.73 7.38
CA ASP A 667 -26.05 -0.28 7.68
C ASP A 667 -26.71 0.45 6.51
N GLN A 668 -25.96 1.35 5.87
CA GLN A 668 -26.39 2.06 4.67
C GLN A 668 -26.68 1.10 3.52
N LEU A 669 -25.79 0.13 3.28
CA LEU A 669 -25.94 -0.84 2.20
C LEU A 669 -27.08 -1.81 2.45
N SER A 670 -27.19 -2.38 3.66
CA SER A 670 -28.31 -3.25 4.05
C SER A 670 -29.66 -2.56 3.82
N CYS A 671 -29.74 -1.27 4.15
CA CYS A 671 -30.92 -0.46 3.88
C CYS A 671 -31.19 -0.22 2.40
N LEU A 672 -30.13 0.16 1.66
CA LEU A 672 -30.20 0.44 0.23
C LEU A 672 -30.71 -0.78 -0.53
N VAL A 673 -30.25 -1.98 -0.17
CA VAL A 673 -30.71 -3.25 -0.74
C VAL A 673 -32.22 -3.40 -0.56
N LYS A 674 -32.71 -3.31 0.69
CA LYS A 674 -34.14 -3.49 1.02
C LYS A 674 -35.05 -2.54 0.24
N MET A 675 -34.61 -1.29 0.08
CA MET A 675 -35.38 -0.28 -0.63
C MET A 675 -35.34 -0.48 -2.14
N VAL A 676 -34.17 -0.84 -2.70
CA VAL A 676 -34.04 -1.14 -4.13
C VAL A 676 -34.85 -2.37 -4.53
N THR A 677 -35.00 -3.35 -3.62
CA THR A 677 -35.74 -4.60 -3.86
C THR A 677 -37.18 -4.59 -3.37
N LEU A 678 -37.70 -3.45 -2.88
CA LEU A 678 -39.03 -3.35 -2.26
C LEU A 678 -40.17 -3.85 -3.18
N HIS A 679 -40.06 -3.61 -4.49
CA HIS A 679 -41.02 -4.04 -5.52
C HIS A 679 -40.50 -5.21 -6.38
N GLY A 680 -39.58 -6.00 -5.84
CA GLY A 680 -38.90 -7.08 -6.55
C GLY A 680 -37.49 -6.70 -6.98
N ILE A 681 -36.73 -7.69 -7.45
CA ILE A 681 -35.31 -7.54 -7.77
C ILE A 681 -35.16 -6.84 -9.14
N PRO A 682 -34.43 -5.71 -9.23
CA PRO A 682 -34.18 -5.05 -10.50
C PRO A 682 -33.44 -5.95 -11.51
N LYS A 683 -33.76 -5.82 -12.80
CA LYS A 683 -33.07 -6.56 -13.88
C LYS A 683 -31.68 -6.00 -14.19
N ASP A 684 -31.37 -4.80 -13.69
CA ASP A 684 -30.17 -4.04 -13.97
C ASP A 684 -29.33 -3.82 -12.69
N LEU A 685 -29.09 -4.87 -11.88
CA LEU A 685 -28.30 -4.78 -10.63
C LEU A 685 -26.88 -4.25 -10.87
N ASP A 686 -26.26 -4.68 -11.97
CA ASP A 686 -25.71 -3.80 -13.00
C ASP A 686 -25.31 -2.38 -12.58
N SER A 687 -26.36 -1.55 -12.49
CA SER A 687 -26.40 -0.10 -12.41
C SER A 687 -26.38 0.46 -10.99
N TYR A 688 -26.31 -0.40 -9.97
CA TYR A 688 -26.24 -0.05 -8.55
C TYR A 688 -24.83 -0.25 -7.95
N PRO A 689 -24.54 0.28 -6.74
CA PRO A 689 -23.24 0.10 -6.10
C PRO A 689 -22.89 -1.39 -5.95
N LYS A 690 -21.67 -1.79 -6.34
CA LYS A 690 -21.26 -3.20 -6.31
C LYS A 690 -21.30 -3.81 -4.91
N ASP A 691 -21.08 -2.99 -3.88
CA ASP A 691 -21.13 -3.41 -2.49
C ASP A 691 -22.54 -3.85 -2.06
N LEU A 692 -23.59 -3.48 -2.81
CA LEU A 692 -24.96 -3.95 -2.61
C LEU A 692 -25.06 -5.47 -2.80
N LEU A 693 -24.29 -6.01 -3.76
CA LEU A 693 -24.27 -7.45 -4.07
C LEU A 693 -23.80 -8.30 -2.88
N LEU A 694 -23.08 -7.72 -1.92
CA LEU A 694 -22.68 -8.43 -0.71
C LEU A 694 -23.88 -8.97 0.09
N PHE A 695 -25.05 -8.35 -0.05
CA PHE A 695 -26.29 -8.67 0.67
C PHE A 695 -27.32 -9.43 -0.17
N LEU A 696 -26.99 -9.76 -1.42
CA LEU A 696 -27.83 -10.55 -2.31
C LEU A 696 -27.26 -11.97 -2.46
N SER A 697 -28.02 -12.84 -3.13
CA SER A 697 -27.58 -14.17 -3.54
C SER A 697 -27.29 -14.22 -5.06
N PRO A 698 -26.50 -15.19 -5.55
CA PRO A 698 -26.32 -15.42 -6.98
C PRO A 698 -27.65 -15.63 -7.72
N SER A 699 -28.65 -16.23 -7.06
CA SER A 699 -29.99 -16.43 -7.60
C SER A 699 -30.72 -15.10 -7.84
N ASP A 700 -30.56 -14.13 -6.95
CA ASP A 700 -31.12 -12.79 -7.11
C ASP A 700 -30.51 -12.07 -8.31
N TYR A 701 -29.24 -12.35 -8.62
CA TYR A 701 -28.52 -11.76 -9.74
C TYR A 701 -28.83 -12.42 -11.10
N ALA A 702 -29.52 -13.56 -11.12
CA ALA A 702 -29.71 -14.37 -12.32
C ALA A 702 -30.39 -13.63 -13.49
N ALA A 703 -31.23 -12.63 -13.20
CA ALA A 703 -31.88 -11.81 -14.22
C ALA A 703 -30.96 -10.71 -14.81
N THR A 704 -29.86 -10.37 -14.13
CA THR A 704 -28.89 -9.35 -14.55
C THR A 704 -27.71 -9.96 -15.30
N GLY A 705 -27.18 -11.10 -14.84
CA GLY A 705 -26.01 -11.70 -15.47
C GLY A 705 -25.64 -13.07 -14.90
N SER A 706 -24.49 -13.57 -15.32
CA SER A 706 -24.01 -14.90 -14.91
C SER A 706 -23.45 -14.91 -13.48
N CYS A 707 -23.41 -16.09 -12.87
CA CYS A 707 -22.78 -16.29 -11.57
C CYS A 707 -21.29 -15.87 -11.56
N ARG A 708 -20.55 -16.10 -12.66
CA ARG A 708 -19.15 -15.65 -12.81
C ARG A 708 -19.05 -14.12 -12.78
N GLN A 709 -19.99 -13.41 -13.41
CA GLN A 709 -20.05 -11.95 -13.40
C GLN A 709 -20.40 -11.40 -12.00
N TYR A 710 -21.33 -12.06 -11.30
CA TYR A 710 -21.68 -11.73 -9.91
C TYR A 710 -20.44 -11.76 -9.01
N PHE A 711 -19.68 -12.86 -9.02
CA PHE A 711 -18.48 -12.97 -8.19
C PHE A 711 -17.31 -12.10 -8.67
N ALA A 712 -17.20 -11.81 -9.97
CA ALA A 712 -16.26 -10.82 -10.47
C ALA A 712 -16.56 -9.40 -9.95
N ASN A 713 -17.84 -9.07 -9.73
CA ASN A 713 -18.24 -7.82 -9.11
C ASN A 713 -18.00 -7.84 -7.59
N ILE A 714 -18.29 -8.95 -6.89
CA ILE A 714 -17.98 -9.11 -5.46
C ILE A 714 -16.47 -9.05 -5.20
N GLY A 715 -15.64 -9.68 -6.03
CA GLY A 715 -14.19 -9.63 -5.91
C GLY A 715 -13.62 -8.22 -6.02
N LYS A 716 -14.38 -7.29 -6.61
CA LYS A 716 -14.08 -5.85 -6.68
C LYS A 716 -14.77 -5.02 -5.59
N ALA A 717 -15.75 -5.57 -4.88
CA ALA A 717 -16.48 -4.88 -3.82
C ALA A 717 -15.63 -4.69 -2.56
N ASN A 718 -16.06 -3.81 -1.66
CA ASN A 718 -15.39 -3.57 -0.39
C ASN A 718 -15.83 -4.60 0.67
N LEU A 719 -15.09 -5.72 0.78
CA LEU A 719 -15.39 -6.78 1.75
C LEU A 719 -15.27 -6.36 3.22
N HIS A 720 -14.58 -5.25 3.53
CA HIS A 720 -14.45 -4.73 4.90
C HIS A 720 -15.77 -4.21 5.47
N VAL A 721 -16.79 -4.03 4.63
CA VAL A 721 -18.16 -3.75 5.06
C VAL A 721 -18.71 -4.91 5.90
N LEU A 722 -18.32 -6.15 5.59
CA LEU A 722 -18.72 -7.32 6.36
C LEU A 722 -17.59 -7.73 7.31
N GLN A 723 -17.95 -8.00 8.56
CA GLN A 723 -17.01 -8.62 9.50
C GLN A 723 -16.46 -9.93 8.92
N ARG A 724 -15.15 -10.16 9.07
CA ARG A 724 -14.44 -11.29 8.46
C ARG A 724 -15.07 -12.64 8.81
N GLU A 725 -15.46 -12.80 10.07
CA GLU A 725 -16.05 -14.03 10.60
C GLU A 725 -17.58 -14.14 10.42
N SER A 726 -18.22 -13.14 9.79
CA SER A 726 -19.66 -13.15 9.58
C SER A 726 -20.10 -14.35 8.75
N SER A 727 -21.25 -14.93 9.10
CA SER A 727 -21.87 -16.03 8.36
C SER A 727 -22.11 -15.68 6.89
N GLN A 728 -22.46 -14.41 6.62
CA GLN A 728 -22.68 -13.89 5.28
C GLN A 728 -21.41 -13.91 4.43
N ARG A 729 -20.26 -13.45 4.96
CA ARG A 729 -18.99 -13.45 4.23
C ARG A 729 -18.47 -14.86 3.97
N LYS A 730 -18.62 -15.77 4.94
CA LYS A 730 -18.33 -17.20 4.79
C LYS A 730 -19.18 -17.85 3.69
N ARG A 731 -20.48 -17.55 3.67
CA ARG A 731 -21.40 -18.02 2.63
C ARG A 731 -20.99 -17.53 1.24
N LEU A 732 -20.66 -16.24 1.10
CA LEU A 732 -20.21 -15.67 -0.18
C LEU A 732 -18.98 -16.40 -0.73
N LEU A 733 -18.01 -16.74 0.12
CA LEU A 733 -16.84 -17.51 -0.30
C LEU A 733 -17.24 -18.91 -0.79
N LEU A 734 -18.05 -19.64 -0.02
CA LEU A 734 -18.50 -20.98 -0.40
C LEU A 734 -19.29 -20.98 -1.72
N GLU A 735 -20.18 -20.02 -1.92
CA GLU A 735 -20.92 -19.85 -3.16
C GLU A 735 -20.01 -19.46 -4.33
N ALA A 736 -18.97 -18.66 -4.10
CA ALA A 736 -17.98 -18.30 -5.12
C ALA A 736 -17.18 -19.53 -5.59
N LEU A 737 -16.74 -20.35 -4.65
CA LEU A 737 -16.00 -21.57 -4.95
C LEU A 737 -16.86 -22.57 -5.75
N ALA A 738 -18.12 -22.74 -5.36
CA ALA A 738 -19.08 -23.56 -6.08
C ALA A 738 -19.36 -23.00 -7.49
N CYS A 739 -19.54 -21.69 -7.62
CA CYS A 739 -19.81 -21.01 -8.89
C CYS A 739 -18.68 -21.17 -9.92
N LEU A 740 -17.43 -21.10 -9.45
CA LEU A 740 -16.24 -21.17 -10.29
C LEU A 740 -15.80 -22.62 -10.58
N ASN A 741 -16.51 -23.62 -10.06
CA ASN A 741 -16.19 -25.04 -10.19
C ASN A 741 -14.71 -25.34 -9.83
N ILE A 742 -14.23 -24.77 -8.73
CA ILE A 742 -12.83 -24.94 -8.30
C ILE A 742 -12.62 -26.40 -7.85
N PRO A 743 -11.70 -27.15 -8.50
CA PRO A 743 -11.47 -28.55 -8.17
C PRO A 743 -10.63 -28.67 -6.88
N GLY A 744 -11.25 -29.18 -5.81
CA GLY A 744 -10.59 -29.29 -4.51
C GLY A 744 -10.17 -27.92 -4.00
N THR A 745 -8.87 -27.73 -3.77
CA THR A 745 -8.29 -26.49 -3.23
C THR A 745 -7.43 -25.71 -4.24
N GLN A 746 -7.35 -26.16 -5.50
CA GLN A 746 -6.50 -25.55 -6.52
C GLN A 746 -7.18 -24.40 -7.27
N VAL A 747 -6.74 -23.17 -7.00
CA VAL A 747 -7.19 -21.94 -7.65
C VAL A 747 -6.18 -21.53 -8.73
N ASN A 748 -6.63 -21.51 -9.99
CA ASN A 748 -5.82 -21.01 -11.11
C ASN A 748 -5.83 -19.46 -11.15
N LYS A 749 -4.97 -18.88 -11.99
CA LYS A 749 -4.81 -17.42 -12.12
C LYS A 749 -6.11 -16.69 -12.48
N GLU A 750 -6.88 -17.24 -13.41
CA GLU A 750 -8.15 -16.63 -13.86
C GLU A 750 -9.20 -16.61 -12.74
N ASN A 751 -9.36 -17.71 -12.01
CA ASN A 751 -10.27 -17.79 -10.87
C ASN A 751 -9.81 -16.89 -9.73
N ALA A 752 -8.51 -16.76 -9.49
CA ALA A 752 -7.96 -15.83 -8.51
C ALA A 752 -8.28 -14.36 -8.85
N GLU A 753 -8.24 -14.00 -10.14
CA GLU A 753 -8.64 -12.65 -10.60
C GLU A 753 -10.14 -12.39 -10.41
N ILE A 754 -11.00 -13.39 -10.61
CA ILE A 754 -12.45 -13.27 -10.37
C ILE A 754 -12.75 -13.15 -8.88
N LEU A 755 -12.14 -14.01 -8.05
CA LEU A 755 -12.28 -13.96 -6.59
C LEU A 755 -11.81 -12.61 -6.05
N GLY A 756 -10.78 -12.01 -6.64
CA GLY A 756 -10.29 -10.69 -6.28
C GLY A 756 -9.97 -10.61 -4.79
N ARG A 757 -10.67 -9.73 -4.06
CA ARG A 757 -10.51 -9.59 -2.60
C ARG A 757 -11.00 -10.79 -1.78
N LEU A 758 -11.86 -11.66 -2.32
CA LEU A 758 -12.28 -12.88 -1.60
C LEU A 758 -11.11 -13.86 -1.39
N VAL A 759 -10.02 -13.73 -2.16
CA VAL A 759 -8.78 -14.50 -1.94
C VAL A 759 -8.25 -14.31 -0.52
N CYS A 760 -8.48 -13.15 0.10
CA CYS A 760 -8.06 -12.89 1.49
C CYS A 760 -8.78 -13.76 2.52
N ASP A 761 -9.91 -14.40 2.16
CA ASP A 761 -10.69 -15.27 3.06
C ASP A 761 -10.46 -16.77 2.80
N LEU A 762 -9.61 -17.13 1.82
CA LEU A 762 -9.24 -18.53 1.56
C LEU A 762 -8.39 -19.09 2.70
N GLY A 763 -8.71 -20.29 3.18
CA GLY A 763 -7.91 -20.97 4.21
C GLY A 763 -6.50 -21.34 3.73
N GLY A 764 -5.59 -21.60 4.66
CA GLY A 764 -4.18 -21.91 4.35
C GLY A 764 -3.97 -23.08 3.38
N GLU A 765 -4.90 -24.04 3.31
CA GLU A 765 -4.84 -25.17 2.37
C GLU A 765 -4.98 -24.78 0.89
N TYR A 766 -5.80 -23.77 0.58
CA TYR A 766 -5.93 -23.22 -0.78
C TYR A 766 -4.66 -22.51 -1.19
N ILE A 767 -4.04 -21.79 -0.25
CA ILE A 767 -2.79 -21.07 -0.48
C ILE A 767 -1.66 -22.07 -0.80
N ARG A 768 -1.51 -23.12 0.01
CA ARG A 768 -0.46 -24.15 -0.21
C ARG A 768 -0.62 -24.88 -1.54
N SER A 769 -1.84 -25.27 -1.88
CA SER A 769 -2.13 -26.07 -3.09
C SER A 769 -2.13 -25.25 -4.39
N SER A 770 -2.49 -23.96 -4.33
CA SER A 770 -2.52 -23.06 -5.49
C SER A 770 -1.16 -22.43 -5.79
N GLY A 771 -0.21 -22.50 -4.86
CA GLY A 771 1.17 -22.03 -5.02
C GLY A 771 1.26 -20.54 -5.35
N GLY A 772 2.15 -20.19 -6.28
CA GLY A 772 2.43 -18.80 -6.67
C GLY A 772 1.26 -18.02 -7.30
N ASN A 773 0.18 -18.71 -7.72
CA ASN A 773 -0.94 -18.09 -8.44
C ASN A 773 -1.72 -17.07 -7.61
N LEU A 774 -1.70 -17.19 -6.28
CA LEU A 774 -2.45 -16.32 -5.37
C LEU A 774 -1.60 -15.17 -4.80
N LEU A 775 -0.27 -15.21 -4.89
CA LEU A 775 0.62 -14.28 -4.18
C LEU A 775 0.37 -12.82 -4.56
N LYS A 776 0.09 -12.54 -5.84
CA LYS A 776 -0.20 -11.18 -6.31
C LYS A 776 -1.49 -10.64 -5.69
N GLN A 777 -2.56 -11.43 -5.63
CA GLN A 777 -3.84 -11.05 -5.06
C GLN A 777 -3.75 -10.96 -3.53
N LEU A 778 -3.04 -11.91 -2.90
CA LEU A 778 -2.77 -11.91 -1.46
C LEU A 778 -1.98 -10.66 -1.03
N SER A 779 -1.06 -10.16 -1.86
CA SER A 779 -0.33 -8.91 -1.57
C SER A 779 -1.24 -7.68 -1.43
N GLN A 780 -2.51 -7.76 -1.85
CA GLN A 780 -3.50 -6.69 -1.71
C GLN A 780 -4.35 -6.82 -0.44
N CYS A 781 -4.19 -7.90 0.33
CA CYS A 781 -4.90 -8.12 1.58
C CYS A 781 -4.31 -7.26 2.70
N GLU A 782 -5.17 -6.75 3.59
CA GLU A 782 -4.73 -5.92 4.72
C GLU A 782 -4.16 -6.73 5.90
N SER A 783 -4.63 -7.97 6.09
CA SER A 783 -4.22 -8.84 7.20
C SER A 783 -4.49 -10.31 6.92
N PHE A 784 -3.75 -11.19 7.61
CA PHE A 784 -3.82 -12.64 7.45
C PHE A 784 -4.14 -13.32 8.78
N LEU A 785 -4.75 -14.50 8.70
CA LEU A 785 -4.90 -15.41 9.83
C LEU A 785 -3.61 -16.21 10.03
N PRO A 786 -3.32 -16.74 11.24
CA PRO A 786 -2.08 -17.47 11.51
C PRO A 786 -1.82 -18.66 10.58
N ASP A 787 -2.87 -19.39 10.17
CA ASP A 787 -2.79 -20.51 9.23
C ASP A 787 -2.45 -20.06 7.80
N GLN A 788 -3.01 -18.91 7.38
CA GLN A 788 -2.71 -18.29 6.10
C GLN A 788 -1.27 -17.79 6.06
N GLU A 789 -0.78 -17.17 7.13
CA GLU A 789 0.60 -16.72 7.23
C GLU A 789 1.58 -17.88 7.08
N GLU A 790 1.34 -18.98 7.78
CA GLU A 790 2.16 -20.19 7.67
C GLU A 790 2.15 -20.75 6.23
N ALA A 791 0.97 -20.78 5.60
CA ALA A 791 0.83 -21.22 4.22
C ALA A 791 1.60 -20.32 3.23
N ILE A 792 1.52 -19.00 3.38
CA ILE A 792 2.26 -18.03 2.57
C ILE A 792 3.77 -18.23 2.74
N ARG A 793 4.26 -18.36 3.99
CA ARG A 793 5.68 -18.62 4.27
C ARG A 793 6.17 -19.90 3.62
N SER A 794 5.36 -20.96 3.67
CA SER A 794 5.65 -22.25 3.03
C SER A 794 5.76 -22.14 1.51
N VAL A 795 4.80 -21.49 0.87
CA VAL A 795 4.79 -21.27 -0.60
C VAL A 795 6.01 -20.46 -1.04
N ILE A 796 6.30 -19.35 -0.35
CA ILE A 796 7.45 -18.49 -0.65
C ILE A 796 8.76 -19.26 -0.46
N SER A 797 8.90 -20.00 0.65
CA SER A 797 10.10 -20.76 0.95
C SER A 797 10.38 -21.89 -0.03
N SER A 798 9.36 -22.42 -0.70
CA SER A 798 9.50 -23.46 -1.72
C SER A 798 10.22 -22.98 -2.98
N GLY A 799 10.20 -21.67 -3.27
CA GLY A 799 10.78 -21.07 -4.49
C GLY A 799 10.03 -21.40 -5.78
N ASN A 800 8.99 -22.26 -5.75
CA ASN A 800 8.17 -22.63 -6.90
C ASN A 800 7.06 -21.60 -7.13
N THR A 801 7.46 -20.36 -7.44
CA THR A 801 6.56 -19.23 -7.67
C THR A 801 6.95 -18.51 -8.95
N THR A 802 6.06 -17.67 -9.48
CA THR A 802 6.37 -16.77 -10.61
C THR A 802 7.49 -15.77 -10.30
N PHE A 803 7.81 -15.57 -9.01
CA PHE A 803 8.87 -14.67 -8.55
C PHE A 803 10.19 -15.40 -8.25
N GLY A 804 10.25 -16.72 -8.40
CA GLY A 804 11.42 -17.54 -8.08
C GLY A 804 11.74 -17.62 -6.59
N SER A 805 12.94 -18.12 -6.27
CA SER A 805 13.44 -18.28 -4.89
C SER A 805 13.87 -16.94 -4.27
N PRO A 806 13.67 -16.72 -2.95
CA PRO A 806 14.09 -15.49 -2.26
C PRO A 806 15.56 -15.09 -2.46
N VAL A 807 16.44 -16.06 -2.74
CA VAL A 807 17.87 -15.83 -3.00
C VAL A 807 18.12 -15.02 -4.28
N ALA A 808 17.19 -15.08 -5.24
CA ALA A 808 17.29 -14.36 -6.51
C ALA A 808 16.48 -13.05 -6.53
N TRP A 809 15.87 -12.67 -5.40
CA TRP A 809 15.00 -11.49 -5.36
C TRP A 809 15.78 -10.19 -5.42
N SER A 810 15.23 -9.24 -6.19
CA SER A 810 15.71 -7.86 -6.28
C SER A 810 14.88 -6.93 -5.39
N ALA A 811 15.31 -5.68 -5.26
CA ALA A 811 14.50 -4.64 -4.62
C ALA A 811 13.13 -4.47 -5.31
N PHE A 812 13.04 -4.65 -6.64
CA PHE A 812 11.76 -4.56 -7.34
C PHE A 812 10.80 -5.71 -6.96
N THR A 813 11.32 -6.93 -6.85
CA THR A 813 10.54 -8.10 -6.43
C THR A 813 9.97 -7.90 -5.02
N LEU A 814 10.78 -7.36 -4.11
CA LEU A 814 10.34 -6.98 -2.77
C LEU A 814 9.24 -5.91 -2.79
N ASN A 815 9.33 -4.94 -3.70
CA ASN A 815 8.32 -3.90 -3.84
C ASN A 815 6.98 -4.45 -4.37
N GLU A 816 7.00 -5.35 -5.36
CA GLU A 816 5.79 -6.02 -5.84
C GLU A 816 5.12 -6.88 -4.77
N LEU A 817 5.91 -7.49 -3.88
CA LEU A 817 5.44 -8.31 -2.77
C LEU A 817 5.31 -7.54 -1.45
N SER A 818 5.32 -6.21 -1.49
CA SER A 818 5.40 -5.37 -0.29
C SER A 818 4.28 -5.63 0.72
N GLY A 819 3.06 -5.95 0.26
CA GLY A 819 1.94 -6.31 1.13
C GLY A 819 2.08 -7.66 1.85
N LEU A 820 3.02 -8.53 1.43
CA LEU A 820 3.34 -9.79 2.08
C LEU A 820 4.53 -9.70 3.03
N ILE A 821 5.32 -8.62 2.99
CA ILE A 821 6.48 -8.42 3.88
C ILE A 821 6.13 -8.61 5.36
N PRO A 822 4.98 -8.14 5.89
CA PRO A 822 4.61 -8.38 7.29
C PRO A 822 4.52 -9.85 7.69
N VAL A 823 4.35 -10.76 6.72
CA VAL A 823 4.23 -12.20 6.93
C VAL A 823 5.61 -12.87 6.95
N PHE A 824 6.64 -12.24 6.39
CA PHE A 824 7.97 -12.82 6.28
C PHE A 824 8.60 -12.97 7.68
N ASP A 825 9.23 -14.10 7.92
CA ASP A 825 9.99 -14.35 9.14
C ASP A 825 11.50 -14.18 8.88
N HIS A 826 12.28 -14.25 9.96
CA HIS A 826 13.75 -14.19 9.90
C HIS A 826 14.35 -15.20 8.90
N SER A 827 13.73 -16.37 8.71
CA SER A 827 14.25 -17.39 7.79
C SER A 827 14.12 -17.01 6.32
N ILE A 828 13.06 -16.28 5.96
CA ILE A 828 12.87 -15.74 4.61
C ILE A 828 13.79 -14.56 4.40
N PHE A 829 13.83 -13.59 5.34
CA PHE A 829 14.69 -12.42 5.20
C PHE A 829 16.17 -12.77 5.07
N GLN A 830 16.67 -13.76 5.82
CA GLN A 830 18.07 -14.21 5.71
C GLN A 830 18.43 -14.82 4.34
N LYS A 831 17.45 -15.34 3.60
CA LYS A 831 17.68 -15.86 2.24
C LYS A 831 17.79 -14.74 1.21
N ILE A 832 17.26 -13.55 1.50
CA ILE A 832 17.23 -12.43 0.56
C ILE A 832 18.61 -11.73 0.57
N PRO A 833 19.18 -11.40 -0.60
CA PRO A 833 20.44 -10.69 -0.66
C PRO A 833 20.42 -9.36 0.13
N LYS A 834 21.40 -9.16 1.02
CA LYS A 834 21.47 -7.94 1.87
C LYS A 834 21.49 -6.64 1.06
N ASN A 835 22.17 -6.63 -0.09
CA ASN A 835 22.19 -5.48 -0.99
C ASN A 835 20.79 -5.18 -1.57
N ALA A 836 19.97 -6.19 -1.85
CA ALA A 836 18.60 -6.02 -2.30
C ALA A 836 17.71 -5.40 -1.20
N LEU A 837 17.87 -5.84 0.05
CA LEU A 837 17.16 -5.24 1.20
C LEU A 837 17.57 -3.77 1.44
N ILE A 838 18.87 -3.46 1.37
CA ILE A 838 19.38 -2.09 1.53
C ILE A 838 18.89 -1.18 0.40
N LEU A 839 18.95 -1.65 -0.85
CA LEU A 839 18.43 -0.93 -2.02
C LEU A 839 16.92 -0.71 -1.89
N TRP A 840 16.19 -1.70 -1.40
CA TRP A 840 14.76 -1.58 -1.17
C TRP A 840 14.42 -0.56 -0.08
N LEU A 841 15.14 -0.60 1.05
CA LEU A 841 14.99 0.39 2.12
C LEU A 841 15.26 1.81 1.61
N LYS A 842 16.30 1.99 0.79
CA LYS A 842 16.66 3.29 0.22
C LYS A 842 15.62 3.82 -0.78
N ASN A 843 15.09 2.97 -1.65
CA ASN A 843 14.31 3.44 -2.80
C ASN A 843 12.78 3.32 -2.62
N PHE A 844 12.31 2.33 -1.85
CA PHE A 844 10.88 1.97 -1.78
C PHE A 844 10.27 2.08 -0.39
N ALA A 845 11.05 2.06 0.70
CA ALA A 845 10.49 2.05 2.04
C ALA A 845 9.66 3.29 2.38
N HIS A 846 10.07 4.47 1.88
CA HIS A 846 9.36 5.73 2.12
C HIS A 846 7.93 5.73 1.52
N ASP A 847 7.75 5.13 0.35
CA ASP A 847 6.47 5.04 -0.35
C ASP A 847 5.72 3.73 -0.01
N SER A 848 6.28 2.89 0.86
CA SER A 848 5.68 1.63 1.28
C SER A 848 4.52 1.84 2.25
N ARG A 849 3.57 0.90 2.26
CA ARG A 849 2.47 0.88 3.24
C ARG A 849 2.89 0.31 4.60
N LEU A 850 4.17 -0.07 4.75
CA LEU A 850 4.65 -0.71 5.97
C LEU A 850 4.79 0.31 7.10
N SER A 851 4.51 -0.16 8.32
CA SER A 851 4.74 0.66 9.50
C SER A 851 6.24 0.76 9.80
N ARG A 852 6.62 1.76 10.61
CA ARG A 852 8.00 1.93 11.09
C ARG A 852 8.52 0.66 11.76
N GLU A 853 7.67 0.01 12.54
CA GLU A 853 7.98 -1.22 13.27
C GLU A 853 8.23 -2.40 12.30
N GLN A 854 7.44 -2.49 11.22
CA GLN A 854 7.64 -3.50 10.17
C GLN A 854 8.90 -3.23 9.34
N LEU A 855 9.28 -1.97 9.13
CA LEU A 855 10.56 -1.64 8.49
C LEU A 855 11.75 -1.95 9.42
N ALA A 856 11.57 -1.75 10.72
CA ALA A 856 12.61 -2.02 11.71
C ALA A 856 13.02 -3.50 11.76
N THR A 857 12.10 -4.44 11.48
CA THR A 857 12.45 -5.87 11.37
C THR A 857 13.38 -6.15 10.20
N ILE A 858 13.25 -5.42 9.08
CA ILE A 858 14.19 -5.51 7.96
C ILE A 858 15.54 -4.91 8.34
N VAL A 859 15.55 -3.80 9.07
CA VAL A 859 16.79 -3.17 9.58
C VAL A 859 17.55 -4.14 10.50
N GLU A 860 16.84 -4.87 11.37
CA GLU A 860 17.44 -5.90 12.24
C GLU A 860 18.20 -6.98 11.44
N GLU A 861 17.68 -7.39 10.28
CA GLU A 861 18.30 -8.38 9.40
C GLU A 861 19.54 -7.86 8.64
N VAL A 862 19.54 -6.56 8.35
CA VAL A 862 20.68 -5.90 7.70
C VAL A 862 21.84 -5.72 8.68
N LEU A 863 21.54 -5.38 9.94
CA LEU A 863 22.54 -5.09 10.96
C LEU A 863 23.50 -6.27 11.22
N PRO A 864 24.76 -6.01 11.63
CA PRO A 864 25.71 -7.06 11.94
C PRO A 864 25.29 -7.87 13.18
N THR A 865 25.27 -9.20 13.08
CA THR A 865 24.95 -10.12 14.19
C THR A 865 26.06 -10.24 15.24
N ARG A 866 27.29 -9.79 14.92
CA ARG A 866 28.45 -9.86 15.83
C ARG A 866 28.88 -8.46 16.24
N HIS A 867 28.52 -8.07 17.47
CA HIS A 867 28.87 -6.77 18.04
C HIS A 867 30.32 -6.79 18.57
N LYS A 868 31.16 -5.86 18.10
CA LYS A 868 32.41 -5.53 18.81
C LYS A 868 32.04 -4.69 20.04
N ARG A 869 32.71 -4.91 21.18
CA ARG A 869 32.59 -3.98 22.32
C ARG A 869 33.09 -2.62 21.84
N ALA A 870 32.24 -1.59 21.92
CA ALA A 870 32.58 -0.27 21.43
C ALA A 870 33.64 0.38 22.34
N ASP A 871 34.85 0.61 21.81
CA ASP A 871 35.89 1.44 22.42
C ASP A 871 35.66 2.92 22.04
N GLY A 872 34.49 3.46 22.40
CA GLY A 872 34.07 4.84 22.08
C GLY A 872 33.60 5.05 20.62
N CYS A 873 33.25 6.29 20.28
CA CYS A 873 32.80 6.65 18.92
C CYS A 873 34.01 6.86 17.99
N SER A 874 34.12 6.04 16.94
CA SER A 874 35.19 6.15 15.95
C SER A 874 35.09 7.49 15.17
N PRO A 875 36.21 8.15 14.81
CA PRO A 875 36.20 9.44 14.11
C PRO A 875 35.41 9.46 12.80
N ASP A 876 35.43 8.37 12.04
CA ASP A 876 34.68 8.16 10.79
C ASP A 876 33.18 7.91 10.99
N LYS A 877 32.76 7.64 12.24
CA LYS A 877 31.38 7.33 12.63
C LYS A 877 30.70 8.45 13.41
N ARG A 878 31.32 9.63 13.54
CA ARG A 878 30.70 10.78 14.18
C ARG A 878 29.37 11.13 13.51
N ILE A 879 28.34 11.32 14.33
CA ILE A 879 27.01 11.70 13.85
C ILE A 879 27.08 13.15 13.39
N THR A 880 27.00 13.35 12.07
CA THR A 880 26.93 14.67 11.43
C THR A 880 25.49 15.01 11.08
N GLU A 881 25.23 16.25 10.71
CA GLU A 881 23.92 16.68 10.21
C GLU A 881 23.45 15.86 8.99
N MET A 882 24.36 15.47 8.10
CA MET A 882 24.06 14.57 6.98
C MET A 882 23.58 13.18 7.46
N VAL A 883 24.14 12.69 8.57
CA VAL A 883 23.72 11.41 9.17
C VAL A 883 22.36 11.55 9.84
N LEU A 884 22.12 12.62 10.61
CA LEU A 884 20.83 12.89 11.27
C LEU A 884 19.70 12.99 10.27
N ASN A 885 19.99 13.53 9.09
CA ASN A 885 19.03 13.67 8.02
C ASN A 885 18.90 12.42 7.14
N SER A 886 19.67 11.34 7.35
CA SER A 886 19.60 10.12 6.53
C SER A 886 18.60 9.11 7.11
N ASP A 887 17.60 8.70 6.33
CA ASP A 887 16.64 7.66 6.71
C ASP A 887 17.27 6.26 6.85
N LEU A 888 18.47 6.07 6.28
CA LEU A 888 19.34 4.91 6.46
C LEU A 888 20.20 5.00 7.72
N MET A 889 20.10 6.05 8.54
CA MET A 889 20.79 6.13 9.84
C MET A 889 20.65 4.85 10.70
N PRO A 890 19.48 4.17 10.77
CA PRO A 890 19.33 2.93 11.53
C PRO A 890 20.27 1.79 11.11
N ILE A 891 20.74 1.74 9.86
CA ILE A 891 21.66 0.69 9.39
C ILE A 891 23.14 1.06 9.58
N TYR A 892 23.46 2.31 9.96
CA TYR A 892 24.85 2.79 10.09
C TYR A 892 25.50 2.44 11.44
N TYR A 893 24.68 2.18 12.46
CA TYR A 893 25.11 2.02 13.85
C TYR A 893 24.43 0.84 14.52
N THR A 894 25.20 0.00 15.23
CA THR A 894 24.58 -0.89 16.23
C THR A 894 24.06 -0.09 17.43
N PRO A 895 23.21 -0.65 18.31
CA PRO A 895 22.74 0.06 19.50
C PRO A 895 23.88 0.60 20.38
N GLU A 896 24.96 -0.16 20.56
CA GLU A 896 26.12 0.23 21.36
C GLU A 896 26.93 1.35 20.71
N GLU A 897 27.15 1.26 19.40
CA GLU A 897 27.84 2.30 18.62
C GLU A 897 27.03 3.60 18.61
N LEU A 898 25.71 3.50 18.44
CA LEU A 898 24.80 4.64 18.48
C LEU A 898 24.89 5.35 19.83
N HIS A 899 24.86 4.62 20.94
CA HIS A 899 24.98 5.21 22.27
C HIS A 899 26.32 5.94 22.45
N ALA A 900 27.42 5.31 22.05
CA ALA A 900 28.76 5.91 22.14
C ALA A 900 28.88 7.20 21.31
N CYS A 901 28.23 7.26 20.15
CA CYS A 901 28.30 8.40 19.23
C CYS A 901 27.31 9.53 19.55
N LEU A 902 26.32 9.31 20.41
CA LEU A 902 25.31 10.33 20.77
C LEU A 902 25.72 11.27 21.91
N LYS A 903 26.75 10.93 22.70
CA LYS A 903 27.10 11.59 23.98
C LYS A 903 27.29 13.12 23.93
N ASN A 904 27.54 13.71 22.76
CA ASN A 904 27.69 15.15 22.54
C ASN A 904 26.84 15.69 21.37
N VAL A 905 25.79 14.97 20.97
CA VAL A 905 24.94 15.33 19.84
C VAL A 905 23.63 15.89 20.37
N SER A 906 23.32 17.14 20.04
CA SER A 906 22.00 17.71 20.32
C SER A 906 20.98 17.14 19.34
N LEU A 907 20.12 16.25 19.84
CA LEU A 907 19.04 15.64 19.05
C LEU A 907 17.78 16.51 18.98
N GLU A 908 17.65 17.54 19.81
CA GLU A 908 16.39 18.27 20.01
C GLU A 908 15.79 18.79 18.69
N ASN A 909 16.63 19.25 17.76
CA ASN A 909 16.21 19.83 16.48
C ASN A 909 15.95 18.80 15.37
N HIS A 910 16.33 17.53 15.57
CA HIS A 910 16.19 16.46 14.57
C HIS A 910 15.35 15.28 15.07
N LEU A 911 14.93 15.30 16.34
CA LEU A 911 14.26 14.18 16.99
C LEU A 911 12.97 13.79 16.27
N SER A 912 12.15 14.78 15.91
CA SER A 912 10.88 14.57 15.18
C SER A 912 11.09 13.79 13.88
N GLN A 913 12.18 14.05 13.16
CA GLN A 913 12.53 13.40 11.90
C GLN A 913 13.14 12.01 12.15
N ILE A 914 14.13 11.91 13.04
CA ILE A 914 14.85 10.66 13.36
C ILE A 914 13.90 9.59 13.87
N LEU A 915 12.89 9.97 14.65
CA LEU A 915 11.89 9.01 15.16
C LEU A 915 10.90 8.50 14.12
N THR A 916 10.93 9.04 12.89
CA THR A 916 10.23 8.46 11.73
C THR A 916 11.02 7.33 11.07
N TYR A 917 12.34 7.25 11.29
CA TYR A 917 13.18 6.23 10.68
C TYR A 917 12.95 4.85 11.30
N ALA A 918 13.34 3.80 10.57
CA ALA A 918 13.16 2.40 10.94
C ALA A 918 14.13 1.92 12.04
N PHE A 919 14.31 2.70 13.11
CA PHE A 919 15.09 2.28 14.28
C PHE A 919 14.49 1.05 14.96
N THR A 920 15.36 0.11 15.28
CA THR A 920 15.02 -1.08 16.07
C THR A 920 14.61 -0.70 17.48
N SER A 921 13.91 -1.59 18.18
CA SER A 921 13.48 -1.33 19.56
C SER A 921 14.67 -1.06 20.49
N GLN A 922 15.82 -1.71 20.25
CA GLN A 922 17.05 -1.49 21.00
C GLN A 922 17.66 -0.10 20.72
N GLN A 923 17.68 0.33 19.46
CA GLN A 923 18.17 1.67 19.10
C GLN A 923 17.26 2.78 19.64
N LEU A 924 15.93 2.59 19.63
CA LEU A 924 15.01 3.55 20.25
C LEU A 924 15.22 3.68 21.76
N ALA A 925 15.50 2.56 22.46
CA ALA A 925 15.83 2.60 23.88
C ALA A 925 17.12 3.42 24.15
N VAL A 926 18.09 3.35 23.24
CA VAL A 926 19.31 4.18 23.29
C VAL A 926 18.99 5.67 23.09
N LEU A 927 18.12 6.02 22.14
CA LEU A 927 17.66 7.40 21.94
C LEU A 927 16.93 7.94 23.17
N LYS A 928 16.01 7.15 23.76
CA LYS A 928 15.35 7.51 25.03
C LYS A 928 16.37 7.76 26.14
N ARG A 929 17.34 6.85 26.31
CA ARG A 929 18.37 6.98 27.33
C ARG A 929 19.18 8.28 27.18
N ASN A 930 19.53 8.64 25.94
CA ASN A 930 20.21 9.90 25.66
C ASN A 930 19.36 11.12 26.08
N LEU A 931 18.04 11.09 25.87
CA LEU A 931 17.14 12.15 26.35
C LEU A 931 17.01 12.17 27.87
N ASP A 932 16.94 11.01 28.53
CA ASP A 932 16.90 10.91 30.00
C ASP A 932 18.17 11.49 30.64
N GLU A 933 19.34 11.23 30.04
CA GLU A 933 20.63 11.77 30.47
C GLU A 933 20.72 13.29 30.25
N THR A 934 20.07 13.80 29.20
CA THR A 934 20.02 15.25 28.88
C THR A 934 19.04 16.01 29.79
N TYR A 935 17.90 15.41 30.12
CA TYR A 935 16.81 16.04 30.87
C TYR A 935 16.44 15.24 32.14
N PRO A 936 17.33 15.19 33.15
CA PRO A 936 17.13 14.35 34.33
C PRO A 936 15.89 14.73 35.17
N HIS A 937 15.44 15.98 35.07
CA HIS A 937 14.30 16.52 35.83
C HIS A 937 12.97 16.47 35.08
N GLY A 938 12.91 15.81 33.93
CA GLY A 938 11.71 15.75 33.08
C GLY A 938 11.88 16.56 31.80
N TYR A 939 11.14 16.16 30.77
CA TYR A 939 11.28 16.72 29.44
C TYR A 939 10.56 18.07 29.32
N PRO A 940 11.14 19.05 28.59
CA PRO A 940 10.49 20.33 28.34
C PRO A 940 9.28 20.16 27.40
N GLU A 941 8.30 21.06 27.50
CA GLU A 941 7.09 21.00 26.65
C GLU A 941 7.41 21.10 25.15
N SER A 942 8.48 21.81 24.79
CA SER A 942 8.99 21.89 23.42
C SER A 942 9.29 20.51 22.82
N LEU A 943 9.63 19.52 23.65
CA LEU A 943 9.97 18.16 23.22
C LEU A 943 8.73 17.28 23.02
N PHE A 944 7.60 17.57 23.67
CA PHE A 944 6.42 16.68 23.64
C PHE A 944 5.88 16.40 22.23
N PRO A 945 5.77 17.38 21.32
CA PRO A 945 5.41 17.10 19.93
C PRO A 945 6.44 16.26 19.18
N LYS A 946 7.70 16.25 19.65
CA LYS A 946 8.84 15.58 19.04
C LYS A 946 9.04 14.14 19.52
N LEU A 947 8.40 13.72 20.61
CA LEU A 947 8.63 12.40 21.21
C LEU A 947 8.18 11.22 20.34
N GLY A 948 7.24 11.42 19.41
CA GLY A 948 6.87 10.44 18.39
C GLY A 948 6.74 9.00 18.90
N SER A 949 7.54 8.10 18.36
CA SER A 949 7.58 6.67 18.70
C SER A 949 8.21 6.36 20.07
N LEU A 950 8.94 7.30 20.69
CA LEU A 950 9.51 7.09 22.02
C LEU A 950 8.46 7.03 23.12
N ILE A 951 7.26 7.58 22.91
CA ILE A 951 6.18 7.60 23.92
C ILE A 951 5.86 6.19 24.44
N SER A 952 5.97 5.15 23.60
CA SER A 952 5.74 3.75 24.03
C SER A 952 6.78 3.24 25.03
N PHE A 953 7.98 3.83 25.05
CA PHE A 953 9.08 3.49 25.96
C PHE A 953 9.08 4.35 27.24
N ILE A 954 8.25 5.40 27.30
CA ILE A 954 8.13 6.27 28.48
C ILE A 954 7.28 5.56 29.56
N THR A 955 7.75 5.61 30.81
CA THR A 955 7.02 5.03 31.95
C THR A 955 6.15 6.08 32.66
N PRO A 956 5.14 5.67 33.45
CA PRO A 956 4.38 6.60 34.29
C PRO A 956 5.25 7.44 35.25
N GLU A 957 6.36 6.89 35.72
CA GLU A 957 7.33 7.59 36.58
C GLU A 957 8.04 8.70 35.82
N ASP A 958 8.39 8.48 34.55
CA ASP A 958 8.92 9.53 33.67
C ASP A 958 7.91 10.68 33.51
N ILE A 959 6.64 10.34 33.24
CA ILE A 959 5.55 11.31 33.04
C ILE A 959 5.27 12.14 34.30
N SER A 960 5.48 11.57 35.50
CA SER A 960 5.27 12.30 36.76
C SER A 960 6.16 13.53 36.91
N ARG A 961 7.31 13.55 36.21
CA ARG A 961 8.28 14.66 36.21
C ARG A 961 7.96 15.74 35.19
N TRP A 962 7.03 15.51 34.27
CA TRP A 962 6.72 16.44 33.17
C TRP A 962 5.84 17.60 33.62
N ASN A 963 5.94 18.74 32.95
CA ASN A 963 5.06 19.89 33.19
C ASN A 963 4.14 20.10 31.97
N ILE A 964 2.93 19.54 31.98
CA ILE A 964 1.98 19.59 30.87
C ILE A 964 1.00 20.73 31.14
N THR A 965 1.30 21.93 30.62
CA THR A 965 0.61 23.18 30.97
C THR A 965 -0.48 23.59 29.98
N SER A 966 -0.54 22.94 28.81
CA SER A 966 -1.48 23.34 27.75
C SER A 966 -2.23 22.15 27.13
N ALA A 967 -3.43 22.42 26.60
CA ALA A 967 -4.21 21.44 25.85
C ALA A 967 -3.51 21.02 24.53
N ASP A 968 -2.68 21.90 23.96
CA ASP A 968 -1.87 21.62 22.77
C ASP A 968 -0.78 20.58 23.09
N SER A 969 -0.10 20.72 24.23
CA SER A 969 0.85 19.74 24.76
C SER A 969 0.19 18.37 24.98
N LEU A 970 -1.01 18.36 25.57
CA LEU A 970 -1.81 17.14 25.77
C LEU A 970 -2.16 16.49 24.42
N ALA A 971 -2.63 17.29 23.46
CA ALA A 971 -2.97 16.82 22.13
C ALA A 971 -1.76 16.21 21.41
N ALA A 972 -0.59 16.84 21.52
CA ALA A 972 0.65 16.36 20.93
C ALA A 972 1.04 14.97 21.49
N LEU A 973 0.95 14.78 22.81
CA LEU A 973 1.28 13.52 23.48
C LEU A 973 0.28 12.39 23.17
N LEU A 974 -1.01 12.69 23.08
CA LEU A 974 -2.05 11.68 22.80
C LEU A 974 -2.21 11.37 21.31
N LYS A 975 -1.66 12.19 20.40
CA LYS A 975 -1.80 12.08 18.93
C LYS A 975 -1.43 10.70 18.38
N LYS A 976 -0.34 10.09 18.87
CA LYS A 976 0.13 8.76 18.43
C LYS A 976 -0.54 7.61 19.19
N GLN A 977 -1.61 7.92 19.91
CA GLN A 977 -2.43 6.99 20.65
C GLN A 977 -1.63 6.01 21.55
N PRO A 978 -0.91 6.53 22.56
CA PRO A 978 -0.13 5.71 23.47
C PRO A 978 -0.98 4.66 24.20
N PRO A 979 -0.35 3.59 24.75
CA PRO A 979 -1.09 2.59 25.50
C PRO A 979 -1.81 3.21 26.71
N ASN A 980 -2.91 2.58 27.14
CA ASN A 980 -3.84 3.16 28.12
C ASN A 980 -3.17 3.55 29.46
N LYS A 981 -2.11 2.83 29.87
CA LYS A 981 -1.36 3.15 31.10
C LYS A 981 -0.64 4.50 30.98
N GLN A 982 0.09 4.74 29.89
CA GLN A 982 0.76 6.02 29.65
C GLN A 982 -0.26 7.13 29.42
N ALA A 983 -1.29 6.89 28.62
CA ALA A 983 -2.35 7.87 28.36
C ALA A 983 -3.03 8.33 29.67
N SER A 984 -3.35 7.40 30.56
CA SER A 984 -3.93 7.72 31.88
C SER A 984 -2.99 8.58 32.72
N ALA A 985 -1.69 8.27 32.75
CA ALA A 985 -0.70 9.07 33.48
C ALA A 985 -0.56 10.49 32.91
N ILE A 986 -0.54 10.63 31.58
CA ILE A 986 -0.49 11.93 30.87
C ILE A 986 -1.73 12.78 31.22
N ILE A 987 -2.93 12.21 31.10
CA ILE A 987 -4.19 12.91 31.37
C ILE A 987 -4.27 13.33 32.84
N LYS A 988 -3.95 12.43 33.78
CA LYS A 988 -3.92 12.74 35.22
C LYS A 988 -2.91 13.83 35.55
N ARG A 989 -1.75 13.83 34.90
CA ARG A 989 -0.74 14.88 35.08
C ARG A 989 -1.25 16.24 34.61
N TYR A 990 -1.86 16.30 33.43
CA TYR A 990 -2.47 17.53 32.90
C TYR A 990 -3.55 18.09 33.84
N ILE A 991 -4.48 17.25 34.30
CA ILE A 991 -5.55 17.68 35.22
C ILE A 991 -4.98 18.06 36.59
N GLY A 992 -4.02 17.29 37.11
CA GLY A 992 -3.38 17.52 38.41
C GLY A 992 -2.56 18.81 38.48
N LEU A 993 -2.20 19.39 37.33
CA LEU A 993 -1.58 20.72 37.23
C LEU A 993 -2.61 21.87 37.21
N GLY A 994 -3.91 21.57 37.38
CA GLY A 994 -4.99 22.56 37.47
C GLY A 994 -5.62 22.95 36.13
N ASN A 995 -5.29 22.25 35.04
CA ASN A 995 -5.80 22.59 33.71
C ASN A 995 -7.25 22.11 33.50
N ALA A 996 -8.04 22.89 32.76
CA ALA A 996 -9.44 22.59 32.46
C ALA A 996 -9.61 21.59 31.30
N LEU A 997 -10.68 20.79 31.36
CA LEU A 997 -11.14 19.90 30.28
C LEU A 997 -12.02 20.66 29.26
N ASN A 998 -11.42 21.63 28.57
CA ASN A 998 -12.08 22.39 27.51
C ASN A 998 -12.23 21.58 26.20
N ALA A 999 -12.80 22.18 25.15
CA ALA A 999 -13.06 21.51 23.87
C ALA A 999 -11.78 20.92 23.24
N THR A 1000 -10.66 21.66 23.28
CA THR A 1000 -9.37 21.20 22.74
C THR A 1000 -8.85 19.99 23.51
N ALA A 1001 -8.88 20.02 24.85
CA ALA A 1001 -8.43 18.92 25.69
C ALA A 1001 -9.32 17.67 25.52
N LEU A 1002 -10.64 17.83 25.46
CA LEU A 1002 -11.56 16.71 25.27
C LEU A 1002 -11.47 16.10 23.86
N ASN A 1003 -11.21 16.91 22.83
CA ASN A 1003 -10.92 16.41 21.49
C ASN A 1003 -9.60 15.61 21.46
N ALA A 1004 -8.58 16.06 22.19
CA ALA A 1004 -7.31 15.34 22.33
C ALA A 1004 -7.46 13.98 23.03
N ILE A 1005 -8.25 13.94 24.12
CA ILE A 1005 -8.61 12.70 24.83
C ILE A 1005 -9.43 11.79 23.91
N GLY A 1006 -10.42 12.37 23.24
CA GLY A 1006 -11.27 11.73 22.26
C GLY A 1006 -12.00 10.50 22.78
N THR A 1007 -12.60 9.76 21.84
CA THR A 1007 -13.34 8.52 22.13
C THR A 1007 -12.47 7.43 22.76
N LYS A 1008 -11.16 7.39 22.42
CA LYS A 1008 -10.26 6.32 22.87
C LYS A 1008 -9.95 6.41 24.37
N TYR A 1009 -9.78 7.62 24.91
CA TYR A 1009 -9.30 7.82 26.28
C TYR A 1009 -10.34 8.42 27.22
N VAL A 1010 -11.53 8.81 26.74
CA VAL A 1010 -12.58 9.37 27.61
C VAL A 1010 -12.96 8.42 28.76
N CYS A 1011 -12.91 7.10 28.53
CA CYS A 1011 -13.19 6.10 29.57
C CYS A 1011 -12.10 5.99 30.66
N LEU A 1012 -10.95 6.67 30.50
CA LEU A 1012 -9.90 6.72 31.51
C LEU A 1012 -10.14 7.81 32.57
N LEU A 1013 -11.08 8.72 32.32
CA LEU A 1013 -11.47 9.76 33.25
C LEU A 1013 -12.30 9.18 34.40
N ASN A 1014 -12.02 9.62 35.62
CA ASN A 1014 -12.81 9.25 36.80
C ASN A 1014 -14.07 10.13 36.93
N GLU A 1015 -14.94 9.80 37.88
CA GLU A 1015 -16.20 10.51 38.10
C GLU A 1015 -16.00 12.01 38.42
N THR A 1016 -15.03 12.36 39.26
CA THR A 1016 -14.75 13.77 39.58
C THR A 1016 -14.29 14.56 38.36
N GLU A 1017 -13.43 13.99 37.54
CA GLU A 1017 -12.92 14.59 36.30
C GLU A 1017 -14.03 14.72 35.25
N LEU A 1018 -14.89 13.72 35.10
CA LEU A 1018 -16.03 13.79 34.20
C LEU A 1018 -16.99 14.90 34.62
N ASN A 1019 -17.24 15.06 35.92
CA ASN A 1019 -18.17 16.05 36.43
C ASN A 1019 -17.71 17.50 36.21
N THR A 1020 -16.40 17.77 36.10
CA THR A 1020 -15.88 19.13 35.79
C THR A 1020 -16.11 19.57 34.34
N ILE A 1021 -16.46 18.64 33.43
CA ILE A 1021 -16.73 18.97 32.02
C ILE A 1021 -17.98 19.85 31.92
N ASP A 1022 -17.85 21.03 31.33
CA ASP A 1022 -19.01 21.88 30.99
C ASP A 1022 -19.86 21.22 29.89
N SER A 1023 -21.18 21.27 30.05
CA SER A 1023 -22.10 20.57 29.12
C SER A 1023 -22.04 21.16 27.71
N ASN A 1024 -21.90 22.48 27.55
CA ASN A 1024 -21.86 23.12 26.23
C ASN A 1024 -20.60 22.75 25.44
N THR A 1025 -19.53 22.33 26.12
CA THR A 1025 -18.31 21.84 25.47
C THR A 1025 -18.60 20.63 24.56
N LEU A 1026 -19.60 19.81 24.88
CA LEU A 1026 -20.01 18.67 24.04
C LEU A 1026 -20.64 19.09 22.71
N LYS A 1027 -21.04 20.35 22.52
CA LYS A 1027 -21.42 20.86 21.20
C LYS A 1027 -20.24 20.91 20.23
N LEU A 1028 -19.02 21.09 20.74
CA LEU A 1028 -17.81 21.26 19.94
C LEU A 1028 -16.96 19.98 19.82
N VAL A 1029 -17.39 18.89 20.46
CA VAL A 1029 -16.62 17.64 20.59
C VAL A 1029 -17.53 16.45 20.24
N SER A 1030 -17.01 15.50 19.48
CA SER A 1030 -17.73 14.25 19.19
C SER A 1030 -17.10 13.08 19.95
N LEU A 1031 -17.78 12.58 20.98
CA LEU A 1031 -17.33 11.43 21.79
C LEU A 1031 -18.26 10.22 21.59
N ASN A 1032 -17.70 9.02 21.78
CA ASN A 1032 -18.47 7.77 21.80
C ASN A 1032 -18.11 6.95 23.04
N PRO A 1033 -18.90 7.05 24.13
CA PRO A 1033 -18.63 6.33 25.38
C PRO A 1033 -19.05 4.85 25.38
N SER A 1034 -19.34 4.24 24.22
CA SER A 1034 -19.88 2.87 24.16
C SER A 1034 -19.02 1.80 24.84
N ALA A 1035 -17.69 1.97 24.86
CA ALA A 1035 -16.73 1.09 25.52
C ALA A 1035 -16.53 1.38 27.02
N CYS A 1036 -17.12 2.46 27.55
CA CYS A 1036 -16.91 2.87 28.94
C CYS A 1036 -17.76 2.07 29.94
N SER A 1037 -17.44 2.25 31.23
CA SER A 1037 -18.27 1.78 32.33
C SER A 1037 -19.68 2.37 32.27
N GLN A 1038 -20.66 1.69 32.86
CA GLN A 1038 -22.05 2.15 32.87
C GLN A 1038 -22.20 3.51 33.56
N LEU A 1039 -21.51 3.73 34.69
CA LEU A 1039 -21.48 5.02 35.39
C LEU A 1039 -20.95 6.16 34.50
N THR A 1040 -19.85 5.91 33.77
CA THR A 1040 -19.28 6.89 32.83
C THR A 1040 -20.28 7.24 31.72
N LYS A 1041 -21.01 6.25 31.20
CA LYS A 1041 -22.04 6.46 30.16
C LYS A 1041 -23.17 7.35 30.68
N GLU A 1042 -23.62 7.13 31.92
CA GLU A 1042 -24.69 7.91 32.55
C GLU A 1042 -24.29 9.38 32.72
N ILE A 1043 -23.10 9.66 33.27
CA ILE A 1043 -22.61 11.03 33.46
C ILE A 1043 -22.50 11.77 32.12
N LEU A 1044 -21.96 11.11 31.10
CA LEU A 1044 -21.79 11.71 29.77
C LEU A 1044 -23.12 11.88 29.05
N TYR A 1045 -24.07 10.96 29.21
CA TYR A 1045 -25.41 11.08 28.67
C TYR A 1045 -26.13 12.30 29.25
N ASP A 1046 -26.10 12.49 30.56
CA ASP A 1046 -26.74 13.64 31.22
C ASP A 1046 -26.15 14.98 30.73
N LYS A 1047 -24.85 15.04 30.53
CA LYS A 1047 -24.18 16.22 29.97
C LYS A 1047 -24.57 16.44 28.51
N ALA A 1048 -24.58 15.40 27.69
CA ALA A 1048 -24.96 15.47 26.28
C ALA A 1048 -26.43 15.90 26.11
N LYS A 1049 -27.34 15.35 26.93
CA LYS A 1049 -28.76 15.73 26.94
C LYS A 1049 -28.95 17.21 27.25
N ARG A 1050 -28.23 17.75 28.24
CA ARG A 1050 -28.26 19.19 28.53
C ARG A 1050 -27.67 20.00 27.38
N ALA A 1051 -26.54 19.57 26.83
CA ALA A 1051 -25.87 20.23 25.73
C ALA A 1051 -26.79 20.40 24.52
N PHE A 1052 -27.47 19.33 24.08
CA PHE A 1052 -28.27 19.33 22.85
C PHE A 1052 -29.76 19.62 23.07
N SER A 1053 -30.13 20.11 24.25
CA SER A 1053 -31.54 20.35 24.63
C SER A 1053 -32.26 21.33 23.71
N ASP A 1054 -31.54 22.30 23.13
CA ASP A 1054 -32.03 23.28 22.16
C ASP A 1054 -32.43 22.69 20.81
N GLN A 1055 -32.03 21.44 20.52
CA GLN A 1055 -32.29 20.79 19.24
C GLN A 1055 -33.28 19.62 19.36
N HIS A 1056 -33.85 19.38 20.54
CA HIS A 1056 -34.65 18.17 20.85
C HIS A 1056 -35.86 17.94 19.92
N TYR A 1057 -36.42 19.01 19.34
CA TYR A 1057 -37.57 18.94 18.43
C TYR A 1057 -37.19 18.62 16.97
N LEU A 1058 -35.90 18.58 16.65
CA LEU A 1058 -35.41 18.33 15.28
C LEU A 1058 -35.05 16.85 15.09
N PRO A 1059 -35.31 16.26 13.92
CA PRO A 1059 -34.86 14.89 13.61
C PRO A 1059 -33.34 14.68 13.80
N ALA A 1060 -32.56 15.74 13.61
CA ALA A 1060 -31.11 15.75 13.83
C ALA A 1060 -30.69 15.49 15.30
N TYR A 1061 -31.58 15.67 16.28
CA TYR A 1061 -31.29 15.43 17.70
C TYR A 1061 -30.78 14.02 17.96
N TYR A 1062 -31.40 13.04 17.31
CA TYR A 1062 -31.00 11.64 17.44
C TYR A 1062 -29.54 11.41 17.03
N GLU A 1063 -29.12 11.99 15.91
CA GLU A 1063 -27.76 11.84 15.38
C GLU A 1063 -26.69 12.47 16.29
N LEU A 1064 -27.08 13.41 17.16
CA LEU A 1064 -26.21 14.00 18.18
C LEU A 1064 -26.17 13.15 19.45
N ILE A 1065 -27.32 12.65 19.90
CA ILE A 1065 -27.41 11.90 21.17
C ILE A 1065 -27.10 10.40 21.02
N GLU A 1066 -27.21 9.83 19.82
CA GLU A 1066 -27.01 8.39 19.52
C GLU A 1066 -25.77 7.79 20.21
N PRO A 1067 -24.58 8.40 20.15
CA PRO A 1067 -23.37 7.83 20.77
C PRO A 1067 -23.48 7.66 22.29
N TYR A 1068 -24.33 8.44 22.95
CA TYR A 1068 -24.46 8.51 24.41
C TYR A 1068 -25.62 7.67 24.95
N LEU A 1069 -26.47 7.10 24.08
CA LEU A 1069 -27.70 6.40 24.49
C LEU A 1069 -27.46 5.16 25.38
N GLY A 1070 -26.25 4.61 25.41
CA GLY A 1070 -25.87 3.57 26.36
C GLY A 1070 -25.98 3.98 27.84
N GLY A 1071 -26.05 5.29 28.12
CA GLY A 1071 -26.28 5.84 29.47
C GLY A 1071 -27.72 6.32 29.71
N ALA A 1072 -28.60 6.25 28.71
CA ALA A 1072 -29.93 6.85 28.78
C ALA A 1072 -30.85 6.10 29.75
N PRO A 1073 -31.62 6.80 30.60
CA PRO A 1073 -32.65 6.19 31.42
C PRO A 1073 -33.87 5.81 30.56
N GLY A 1074 -34.64 4.82 31.01
CA GLY A 1074 -35.80 4.32 30.27
C GLY A 1074 -36.85 5.39 29.94
N VAL A 1075 -36.99 6.44 30.75
CA VAL A 1075 -37.91 7.56 30.47
C VAL A 1075 -37.55 8.29 29.17
N ASP A 1076 -36.26 8.45 28.88
CA ASP A 1076 -35.80 9.17 27.70
C ASP A 1076 -35.88 8.28 26.45
N LEU A 1077 -35.62 6.98 26.60
CA LEU A 1077 -35.83 6.00 25.53
C LEU A 1077 -37.31 5.92 25.13
N ARG A 1078 -38.24 5.99 26.09
CA ARG A 1078 -39.68 6.08 25.84
C ARG A 1078 -40.11 7.39 25.18
N ALA A 1079 -39.38 8.47 25.39
CA ALA A 1079 -39.62 9.71 24.66
C ALA A 1079 -39.22 9.54 23.19
N LEU A 1080 -38.02 9.00 22.95
CA LEU A 1080 -37.50 8.75 21.60
C LEU A 1080 -38.35 7.75 20.80
N SER A 1081 -38.95 6.74 21.44
CA SER A 1081 -39.76 5.73 20.74
C SER A 1081 -40.99 6.31 20.04
N LYS A 1082 -41.44 7.52 20.41
CA LYS A 1082 -42.61 8.19 19.82
C LYS A 1082 -42.36 8.69 18.39
N ASP A 1083 -41.10 8.90 18.03
CA ASP A 1083 -40.71 9.58 16.78
C ASP A 1083 -40.16 8.61 15.70
N ASN A 1084 -40.34 7.30 15.88
CA ASN A 1084 -39.94 6.25 14.92
C ASN A 1084 -38.47 6.36 14.45
N MET A 1085 -37.52 6.34 15.39
CA MET A 1085 -36.12 6.75 15.20
C MET A 1085 -35.31 5.92 14.19
N ASN A 1086 -35.78 4.72 13.82
CA ASN A 1086 -35.03 3.73 13.04
C ASN A 1086 -33.65 3.43 13.67
N MET A 1087 -33.61 3.26 14.99
CA MET A 1087 -32.41 2.98 15.76
C MET A 1087 -31.68 1.77 15.20
N LYS A 1088 -30.35 1.86 15.11
CA LYS A 1088 -29.52 0.74 14.66
C LYS A 1088 -29.57 -0.38 15.70
N LEU A 1089 -29.64 -1.63 15.24
CA LEU A 1089 -29.58 -2.79 16.14
C LEU A 1089 -28.28 -2.82 16.96
N SER A 1090 -27.16 -2.36 16.38
CA SER A 1090 -25.88 -2.23 17.07
C SER A 1090 -25.86 -1.14 18.16
N THR A 1091 -26.75 -0.15 18.09
CA THR A 1091 -26.99 0.84 19.14
C THR A 1091 -27.95 0.26 20.19
N PHE A 1092 -29.01 -0.40 19.74
CA PHE A 1092 -30.04 -1.02 20.59
C PHE A 1092 -29.46 -2.03 21.58
N VAL A 1093 -28.58 -2.93 21.13
CA VAL A 1093 -27.92 -3.92 22.01
C VAL A 1093 -26.94 -3.30 23.02
N LYS A 1094 -26.56 -2.03 22.83
CA LYS A 1094 -25.65 -1.28 23.70
C LYS A 1094 -26.39 -0.37 24.68
N LEU A 1095 -27.72 -0.34 24.65
CA LEU A 1095 -28.52 0.43 25.58
C LEU A 1095 -28.32 -0.04 27.03
N ARG A 1096 -28.57 0.88 27.96
CA ARG A 1096 -28.57 0.59 29.39
C ARG A 1096 -29.54 -0.57 29.69
N ARG A 1097 -29.03 -1.66 30.29
CA ARG A 1097 -29.76 -2.94 30.44
C ARG A 1097 -31.08 -2.79 31.18
N ASP A 1098 -31.09 -2.18 32.36
CA ASP A 1098 -32.30 -1.93 33.16
C ASP A 1098 -33.30 -1.00 32.48
N SER A 1099 -32.83 -0.11 31.62
CA SER A 1099 -33.70 0.76 30.83
C SER A 1099 -34.36 -0.01 29.69
N LEU A 1100 -33.61 -0.87 28.99
CA LEU A 1100 -34.09 -1.73 27.91
C LEU A 1100 -35.11 -2.77 28.40
N MET A 1101 -34.85 -3.44 29.53
CA MET A 1101 -35.76 -4.46 30.07
C MET A 1101 -37.12 -3.89 30.49
N ASN A 1102 -37.19 -2.57 30.75
CA ASN A 1102 -38.43 -1.87 31.10
C ASN A 1102 -39.19 -1.31 29.88
N LEU A 1103 -38.72 -1.57 28.64
CA LEU A 1103 -39.41 -1.15 27.42
C LEU A 1103 -40.46 -2.17 27.00
N THR A 1104 -41.63 -1.65 26.63
CA THR A 1104 -42.73 -2.41 26.04
C THR A 1104 -42.47 -2.73 24.56
N LEU A 1105 -43.24 -3.67 24.01
CA LEU A 1105 -43.14 -4.07 22.60
C LEU A 1105 -43.39 -2.91 21.62
N SER A 1106 -44.37 -2.05 21.89
CA SER A 1106 -44.66 -0.87 21.06
C SER A 1106 -43.53 0.16 21.13
N GLU A 1107 -42.88 0.32 22.27
CA GLU A 1107 -41.73 1.20 22.43
C GLU A 1107 -40.51 0.66 21.68
N VAL A 1108 -40.25 -0.65 21.73
CA VAL A 1108 -39.17 -1.27 20.93
C VAL A 1108 -39.45 -1.17 19.44
N GLN A 1109 -40.71 -1.36 19.02
CA GLN A 1109 -41.14 -1.12 17.64
C GLN A 1109 -40.88 0.34 17.23
N GLY A 1110 -41.24 1.31 18.06
CA GLY A 1110 -41.00 2.73 17.81
C GLY A 1110 -39.52 3.14 17.82
N LEU A 1111 -38.67 2.45 18.60
CA LEU A 1111 -37.23 2.69 18.55
C LEU A 1111 -36.59 2.12 17.27
N LEU A 1112 -36.89 0.86 16.93
CA LEU A 1112 -36.22 0.16 15.82
C LEU A 1112 -36.77 0.51 14.44
N GLY A 1113 -38.05 0.88 14.34
CA GLY A 1113 -38.69 1.22 13.06
C GLY A 1113 -38.46 0.16 11.99
N MET A 1114 -37.90 0.56 10.84
CA MET A 1114 -37.58 -0.34 9.72
C MET A 1114 -36.57 -1.44 10.04
N ASN A 1115 -35.74 -1.25 11.07
CA ASN A 1115 -34.74 -2.23 11.48
C ASN A 1115 -35.36 -3.35 12.33
N LEU A 1116 -36.64 -3.25 12.71
CA LEU A 1116 -37.33 -4.24 13.53
C LEU A 1116 -37.27 -5.66 12.92
N GLY A 1117 -37.44 -5.78 11.60
CA GLY A 1117 -37.41 -7.08 10.92
C GLY A 1117 -36.06 -7.81 11.01
N ASP A 1118 -34.96 -7.08 11.26
CA ASP A 1118 -33.64 -7.68 11.44
C ASP A 1118 -33.41 -8.20 12.87
N LEU A 1119 -34.30 -7.89 13.83
CA LEU A 1119 -34.13 -8.24 15.24
C LEU A 1119 -33.99 -9.76 15.46
N HIS A 1120 -34.64 -10.59 14.64
CA HIS A 1120 -34.49 -12.04 14.69
C HIS A 1120 -33.05 -12.52 14.42
N LYS A 1121 -32.31 -11.85 13.50
CA LYS A 1121 -30.91 -12.18 13.22
C LYS A 1121 -30.01 -12.02 14.46
N TRP A 1122 -30.45 -11.20 15.41
CA TRP A 1122 -29.74 -10.88 16.65
C TRP A 1122 -30.35 -11.57 17.89
N GLN A 1123 -31.32 -12.47 17.73
CA GLN A 1123 -31.98 -13.18 18.84
C GLN A 1123 -31.01 -13.99 19.71
N ASN A 1124 -29.86 -14.38 19.15
CA ASN A 1124 -28.82 -15.08 19.89
C ASN A 1124 -27.98 -14.18 20.79
N GLU A 1125 -28.01 -12.85 20.61
CA GLU A 1125 -27.39 -11.92 21.55
C GLU A 1125 -28.04 -12.01 22.92
N SER A 1126 -27.24 -12.02 23.97
CA SER A 1126 -27.70 -12.22 25.35
C SER A 1126 -28.77 -11.19 25.75
N VAL A 1127 -28.52 -9.92 25.45
CA VAL A 1127 -29.40 -8.80 25.82
C VAL A 1127 -30.77 -8.91 25.13
N ILE A 1128 -30.80 -9.28 23.85
CA ILE A 1128 -32.06 -9.44 23.11
C ILE A 1128 -32.80 -10.69 23.61
N ARG A 1129 -32.10 -11.79 23.80
CA ARG A 1129 -32.68 -13.04 24.31
C ARG A 1129 -33.37 -12.84 25.66
N GLU A 1130 -32.72 -12.13 26.58
CA GLU A 1130 -33.29 -11.81 27.88
C GLU A 1130 -34.52 -10.92 27.77
N TRP A 1131 -34.47 -9.87 26.94
CA TRP A 1131 -35.64 -9.02 26.72
C TRP A 1131 -36.81 -9.83 26.15
N VAL A 1132 -36.56 -10.71 25.16
CA VAL A 1132 -37.55 -11.63 24.60
C VAL A 1132 -38.16 -12.53 25.68
N GLN A 1133 -37.34 -13.10 26.58
CA GLN A 1133 -37.81 -13.94 27.68
C GLN A 1133 -38.71 -13.21 28.68
N MET A 1134 -38.57 -11.88 28.82
CA MET A 1134 -39.43 -11.07 29.68
C MET A 1134 -40.78 -10.72 29.04
N GLN A 1135 -40.92 -10.90 27.72
CA GLN A 1135 -42.18 -10.66 27.01
C GLN A 1135 -43.05 -11.93 26.95
N LYS A 1136 -44.35 -11.75 26.71
CA LYS A 1136 -45.27 -12.83 26.40
C LYS A 1136 -45.08 -13.29 24.96
N GLN A 1137 -45.07 -14.60 24.71
CA GLN A 1137 -44.95 -15.14 23.36
C GLN A 1137 -46.10 -14.66 22.44
N SER A 1138 -47.33 -14.62 22.95
CA SER A 1138 -48.50 -14.14 22.20
C SER A 1138 -48.39 -12.67 21.77
N GLU A 1139 -47.67 -11.84 22.52
CA GLU A 1139 -47.42 -10.45 22.16
C GLU A 1139 -46.22 -10.29 21.22
N LEU A 1140 -45.18 -11.13 21.37
CA LEU A 1140 -44.06 -11.18 20.42
C LEU A 1140 -44.49 -11.62 19.02
N ASP A 1141 -45.43 -12.58 18.94
CA ASP A 1141 -45.95 -13.09 17.67
C ASP A 1141 -46.66 -11.98 16.87
N LYS A 1142 -47.25 -10.97 17.54
CA LYS A 1142 -47.88 -9.80 16.88
C LYS A 1142 -46.87 -8.93 16.13
N LEU A 1143 -45.58 -9.00 16.45
CA LEU A 1143 -44.54 -8.27 15.71
C LEU A 1143 -44.26 -8.88 14.33
N HIS A 1144 -44.64 -10.14 14.09
CA HIS A 1144 -44.38 -10.88 12.84
C HIS A 1144 -42.88 -10.95 12.46
N VAL A 1145 -41.97 -10.85 13.44
CA VAL A 1145 -40.50 -10.89 13.23
C VAL A 1145 -39.92 -12.31 13.39
N GLY A 1146 -40.71 -13.26 13.92
CA GLY A 1146 -40.26 -14.63 14.14
C GLY A 1146 -39.44 -14.84 15.43
N LEU A 1147 -39.58 -13.94 16.41
CA LEU A 1147 -38.94 -14.09 17.72
C LEU A 1147 -39.60 -15.19 18.55
N THR A 1148 -38.78 -16.06 19.15
CA THR A 1148 -39.23 -17.21 19.93
C THR A 1148 -38.53 -17.27 21.29
N GLY A 1149 -39.23 -17.79 22.31
CA GLY A 1149 -38.69 -17.96 23.66
C GLY A 1149 -39.25 -16.98 24.70
N GLY A 1150 -40.36 -16.31 24.41
CA GLY A 1150 -41.13 -15.56 25.39
C GLY A 1150 -41.87 -16.46 26.38
N THR A 1151 -42.38 -15.86 27.46
CA THR A 1151 -43.20 -16.57 28.45
C THR A 1151 -44.48 -17.11 27.81
N GLN A 1152 -44.77 -18.39 28.04
CA GLN A 1152 -45.99 -19.03 27.55
C GLN A 1152 -47.19 -18.68 28.44
N GLU A 1153 -48.34 -18.45 27.83
CA GLU A 1153 -49.58 -18.21 28.56
C GLU A 1153 -50.17 -19.55 29.02
N GLY A 1154 -50.04 -19.85 30.32
CA GLY A 1154 -50.65 -21.01 30.96
C GLY A 1154 -50.28 -21.12 32.44
N TYR A 1155 -51.23 -21.54 33.27
CA TYR A 1155 -50.97 -21.88 34.67
C TYR A 1155 -50.11 -23.16 34.73
N ILE A 1156 -49.01 -23.11 35.48
CA ILE A 1156 -48.29 -24.33 35.86
C ILE A 1156 -49.20 -25.10 36.82
N ASN A 1157 -49.86 -26.15 36.34
CA ASN A 1157 -50.54 -27.11 37.20
C ASN A 1157 -49.45 -27.95 37.87
N ILE A 1158 -48.97 -27.54 39.05
CA ILE A 1158 -48.05 -28.36 39.85
C ILE A 1158 -48.87 -29.54 40.39
N VAL A 1159 -48.95 -30.61 39.59
CA VAL A 1159 -49.37 -31.92 40.08
C VAL A 1159 -48.21 -32.45 40.92
N THR A 1160 -48.29 -32.28 42.23
CA THR A 1160 -47.43 -32.97 43.17
C THR A 1160 -47.63 -34.48 42.99
N PRO A 1161 -46.58 -35.26 42.63
CA PRO A 1161 -46.72 -36.70 42.59
C PRO A 1161 -46.91 -37.17 44.03
N LYS A 1162 -48.08 -37.73 44.36
CA LYS A 1162 -48.25 -38.51 45.58
C LYS A 1162 -47.35 -39.74 45.46
N PHE A 1163 -46.22 -39.74 46.17
CA PHE A 1163 -45.45 -40.95 46.38
C PHE A 1163 -46.29 -41.94 47.18
N GLN A 1164 -46.60 -43.10 46.58
CA GLN A 1164 -47.01 -44.28 47.32
C GLN A 1164 -45.80 -44.84 48.07
N SER A 1165 -46.00 -45.11 49.36
CA SER A 1165 -45.06 -45.79 50.24
C SER A 1165 -44.69 -47.17 49.69
N PRO A 1166 -43.41 -47.59 49.67
CA PRO A 1166 -43.06 -48.94 49.27
C PRO A 1166 -43.39 -49.95 50.37
N SER A 1167 -44.06 -51.03 49.96
CA SER A 1167 -44.19 -52.28 50.71
C SER A 1167 -42.83 -52.94 50.90
N SER A 1168 -42.60 -53.44 52.11
CA SER A 1168 -41.46 -54.23 52.54
C SER A 1168 -41.49 -55.66 51.98
N ALA A 1169 -40.53 -56.03 51.12
CA ALA A 1169 -40.12 -57.44 50.94
C ALA A 1169 -38.73 -57.59 50.27
N SER A 1170 -37.88 -58.35 50.96
CA SER A 1170 -36.58 -59.00 50.68
C SER A 1170 -35.72 -58.62 49.45
N LEU A 1171 -34.50 -58.15 49.77
CA LEU A 1171 -33.32 -58.15 48.90
C LEU A 1171 -32.89 -59.59 48.54
N GLY A 1172 -32.81 -59.88 47.24
CA GLY A 1172 -32.03 -60.98 46.66
C GLY A 1172 -30.86 -60.41 45.85
N THR A 1173 -29.67 -60.93 46.11
CA THR A 1173 -28.36 -60.54 45.57
C THR A 1173 -28.23 -60.71 44.06
N ALA A 1174 -28.16 -59.60 43.30
CA ALA A 1174 -27.36 -59.43 42.06
C ALA A 1174 -27.69 -58.09 41.35
N ALA A 1175 -27.24 -56.94 41.87
CA ALA A 1175 -27.31 -55.66 41.12
C ALA A 1175 -26.43 -54.53 41.72
N MET A 1176 -25.23 -54.81 42.24
CA MET A 1176 -24.30 -53.78 42.73
C MET A 1176 -22.99 -53.73 41.91
N MET A 1177 -23.07 -53.80 40.58
CA MET A 1177 -21.90 -53.62 39.71
C MET A 1177 -22.20 -52.84 38.42
N LEU A 1178 -23.10 -51.84 38.46
CA LEU A 1178 -23.30 -50.98 37.28
C LEU A 1178 -23.62 -49.50 37.53
N HIS A 1179 -23.40 -48.99 38.75
CA HIS A 1179 -23.64 -47.57 39.07
C HIS A 1179 -22.40 -46.77 39.50
N LEU A 1180 -21.18 -47.29 39.36
CA LEU A 1180 -19.94 -46.54 39.65
C LEU A 1180 -19.13 -46.14 38.39
N LEU A 1181 -19.55 -46.55 37.20
CA LEU A 1181 -18.87 -46.23 35.94
C LEU A 1181 -19.07 -44.76 35.46
N PRO A 1182 -20.25 -44.12 35.62
CA PRO A 1182 -20.42 -42.75 35.13
C PRO A 1182 -19.66 -41.71 35.97
N ALA A 1183 -19.53 -41.92 37.27
CA ALA A 1183 -18.87 -40.97 38.19
C ALA A 1183 -17.34 -41.00 38.10
N LEU A 1184 -16.75 -42.15 37.78
CA LEU A 1184 -15.30 -42.29 37.55
C LEU A 1184 -14.86 -41.69 36.20
N LEU A 1185 -15.70 -41.77 35.17
CA LEU A 1185 -15.42 -41.19 33.84
C LEU A 1185 -15.43 -39.65 33.85
N ILE A 1186 -16.33 -39.02 34.62
CA ILE A 1186 -16.39 -37.56 34.75
C ILE A 1186 -15.21 -37.02 35.56
N SER A 1187 -14.75 -37.80 36.56
CA SER A 1187 -13.58 -37.44 37.36
C SER A 1187 -12.26 -37.51 36.57
N PHE A 1188 -12.17 -38.41 35.57
CA PHE A 1188 -10.99 -38.56 34.70
C PHE A 1188 -10.96 -37.54 33.55
N LEU A 1189 -12.12 -37.08 33.09
CA LEU A 1189 -12.23 -36.02 32.07
C LEU A 1189 -11.91 -34.63 32.64
N MET A 1190 -12.22 -34.37 33.91
CA MET A 1190 -11.91 -33.08 34.54
C MET A 1190 -10.42 -32.93 34.92
N THR A 1191 -9.67 -34.02 35.07
CA THR A 1191 -8.22 -33.97 35.32
C THR A 1191 -7.36 -33.95 34.06
N SER A 1192 -7.93 -34.22 32.88
CA SER A 1192 -7.21 -34.19 31.60
C SER A 1192 -7.35 -32.88 30.82
N VAL A 1193 -8.22 -31.96 31.26
CA VAL A 1193 -8.38 -30.61 30.68
C VAL A 1193 -7.60 -29.53 31.46
N LEU A 1194 -6.99 -29.88 32.60
CA LEU A 1194 -6.18 -28.99 33.43
C LEU A 1194 -4.71 -29.43 33.56
N SER A 1195 -4.19 -30.20 32.59
CA SER A 1195 -2.75 -30.46 32.46
C SER A 1195 -2.21 -30.00 31.12
#